data_AF-A0A510TAH6-F1
#
_entry.id   AF-A0A510TAH6-F1
#
_cell.length_a   1.000
_cell.length_b   1.000
_cell.length_c   1.000
_cell.angle_alpha   90.00
_cell.angle_beta   90.00
_cell.angle_gamma   90.00
#
_symmetry.space_group_name_H-M   'P 1'
#
loop_
_entity.id
_entity.type
_entity.pdbx_description
1 polymer ?
#
loop_
_entity_poly.entity_id
_entity_poly.type
_entity_poly.pdbx_seq_one_letter_code
_entity_poly.pdbx_strand_id
1 'polypeptide(L)'
;MSASLSLVRPTWQVVLPWLDQLGPEQLLALQRLGGPAQWWMHETPEETSARRPYMDDVFDLLASFLGWAIEPELDIRPLHLLLPSLPQQMSTAELELEPTALDVLQAVGGRTLADVARLTPSSFACLAKVRTETKRDILAVLVRAAALFPQPESSLDETANVPSSSPVHTEPDSPDHAVQGWFISLDARQQDLITQHVCASDPMPLDELAARYRTMRSWMTRLLEELPQQLQSAALTSPNLARALQLFESATQTPVTRSDLMDCHPWLAERLPGSELRVLELLLAFHWSGSTDGDWLFSGSLAHARKLTRSALDLAPGEAVSLPSAMRLLKDTGRPLKATEQWLHYCGLHIVGGRQVELAVDQRPRGDATMDGDYELTPPRPVAHPDASGAATVAPSSTSLTRADLDPGRVPESAPRLEEVFERLRVYACAQHPGEQLADLLRNSEELPEPLRTLVVRALGAIATPDGWQVPDDAPGSETHGDDADLSGEESAASGTARRARLADRALAVLEELGHPLDWPLLVDRIGPDVNARSLKTQLSKDDRFVRSDVNSWALAQWGLRPYTSIKELIAQEVDRAGGSIPTDELVTLLTREFTIAAASVRVSASSPPFTARNGVVRRLSDVGSEQGSEQSSTDVTRPDDGPSADDLINLMGL
;
A
#
# COMPACT_ATOMS: atom_id res chain seq x y z
N MET A 1 8.33 32.13 -2.47
CA MET A 1 9.11 31.00 -3.01
C MET A 1 8.12 29.90 -3.27
N SER A 2 7.68 29.80 -4.53
CA SER A 2 6.61 28.94 -4.98
C SER A 2 7.11 27.50 -5.01
N ALA A 3 6.56 26.64 -4.14
CA ALA A 3 6.66 25.21 -4.32
C ALA A 3 5.65 24.84 -5.41
N SER A 4 6.16 24.43 -6.57
CA SER A 4 5.36 23.88 -7.66
C SER A 4 4.66 22.61 -7.17
N LEU A 5 3.39 22.73 -6.82
CA LEU A 5 2.50 21.60 -6.57
C LEU A 5 2.32 20.87 -7.90
N SER A 6 3.04 19.77 -8.06
CA SER A 6 2.85 18.88 -9.21
C SER A 6 1.48 18.23 -9.06
N LEU A 7 0.51 18.61 -9.90
CA LEU A 7 -0.73 17.84 -10.03
C LEU A 7 -0.33 16.38 -10.28
N VAL A 8 -0.79 15.46 -9.44
CA VAL A 8 -0.57 14.03 -9.62
C VAL A 8 -1.22 13.65 -10.95
N ARG A 9 -0.38 13.40 -11.96
CA ARG A 9 -0.85 12.99 -13.27
C ARG A 9 -1.35 11.54 -13.20
N PRO A 10 -2.37 11.17 -14.00
CA PRO A 10 -2.94 9.83 -13.97
C PRO A 10 -1.90 8.76 -14.36
N THR A 11 -1.87 7.65 -13.63
CA THR A 11 -1.08 6.45 -13.99
C THR A 11 -1.66 5.77 -15.23
N TRP A 12 -0.93 4.84 -15.84
CA TRP A 12 -1.40 4.14 -17.04
C TRP A 12 -2.76 3.46 -16.89
N GLN A 13 -3.10 2.93 -15.71
CA GLN A 13 -4.43 2.34 -15.47
C GLN A 13 -5.58 3.36 -15.60
N VAL A 14 -5.34 4.62 -15.23
CA VAL A 14 -6.35 5.68 -15.35
C VAL A 14 -6.46 6.14 -16.80
N VAL A 15 -5.33 6.24 -17.50
CA VAL A 15 -5.29 6.63 -18.92
C VAL A 15 -5.88 5.54 -19.82
N LEU A 16 -5.58 4.27 -19.52
CA LEU A 16 -5.98 3.08 -20.27
C LEU A 16 -6.68 2.09 -19.32
N PRO A 17 -7.98 2.30 -19.03
CA PRO A 17 -8.71 1.51 -18.02
C PRO A 17 -8.89 0.02 -18.36
N TRP A 18 -8.60 -0.36 -19.61
CA TRP A 18 -8.64 -1.75 -20.05
C TRP A 18 -7.37 -2.55 -19.73
N LEU A 19 -6.30 -1.92 -19.22
CA LEU A 19 -5.10 -2.65 -18.78
C LEU A 19 -5.39 -3.69 -17.71
N ASP A 20 -6.41 -3.46 -16.87
CA ASP A 20 -6.84 -4.40 -15.82
C ASP A 20 -7.59 -5.62 -16.36
N GLN A 21 -7.98 -5.59 -17.63
CA GLN A 21 -8.64 -6.71 -18.31
C GLN A 21 -7.64 -7.62 -19.05
N LEU A 22 -6.35 -7.25 -19.04
CA LEU A 22 -5.32 -8.03 -19.71
C LEU A 22 -5.06 -9.36 -18.98
N GLY A 23 -4.92 -10.42 -19.77
CA GLY A 23 -4.53 -11.73 -19.27
C GLY A 23 -3.04 -11.80 -18.89
N PRO A 24 -2.64 -12.93 -18.27
CA PRO A 24 -1.28 -13.12 -17.78
C PRO A 24 -0.21 -13.02 -18.87
N GLU A 25 -0.48 -13.52 -20.08
CA GLU A 25 0.48 -13.44 -21.20
C GLU A 25 0.70 -12.00 -21.67
N GLN A 26 -0.37 -11.19 -21.73
CA GLN A 26 -0.30 -9.79 -22.13
C GLN A 26 0.41 -8.94 -21.06
N LEU A 27 0.11 -9.16 -19.78
CA LEU A 27 0.81 -8.49 -18.68
C LEU A 27 2.29 -8.88 -18.63
N LEU A 28 2.62 -10.14 -18.96
CA LEU A 28 4.01 -10.57 -19.10
C LEU A 28 4.72 -9.85 -20.25
N ALA A 29 4.06 -9.74 -21.41
CA ALA A 29 4.61 -9.02 -22.55
C ALA A 29 4.84 -7.54 -22.20
N LEU A 30 3.92 -6.91 -21.45
CA LEU A 30 4.04 -5.54 -20.98
C LEU A 30 5.20 -5.39 -19.97
N GLN A 31 5.37 -6.34 -19.06
CA GLN A 31 6.51 -6.35 -18.14
C GLN A 31 7.85 -6.53 -18.88
N ARG A 32 7.89 -7.30 -19.97
CA ARG A 32 9.10 -7.56 -20.76
C ARG A 32 9.64 -6.35 -21.50
N LEU A 33 8.81 -5.32 -21.72
CA LEU A 33 9.27 -4.04 -22.26
C LEU A 33 10.21 -3.29 -21.29
N GLY A 34 10.56 -3.88 -20.15
CA GLY A 34 11.67 -3.44 -19.33
C GLY A 34 11.30 -2.27 -18.41
N GLY A 35 11.77 -2.36 -17.18
CA GLY A 35 11.52 -1.41 -16.12
C GLY A 35 11.13 -2.09 -14.82
N PRO A 36 10.77 -1.28 -13.80
CA PRO A 36 10.30 -1.79 -12.51
C PRO A 36 9.17 -2.81 -12.67
N ALA A 37 9.04 -3.67 -11.66
CA ALA A 37 7.88 -4.54 -11.56
C ALA A 37 6.59 -3.69 -11.58
N GLN A 38 5.61 -4.10 -12.39
CA GLN A 38 4.28 -3.47 -12.41
C GLN A 38 4.31 -1.97 -12.74
N TRP A 39 5.26 -1.53 -13.57
CA TRP A 39 5.47 -0.11 -13.87
C TRP A 39 4.20 0.62 -14.35
N TRP A 40 3.30 -0.04 -15.08
CA TRP A 40 2.02 0.54 -15.53
C TRP A 40 1.05 0.86 -14.37
N MET A 41 1.26 0.29 -13.18
CA MET A 41 0.46 0.59 -12.00
C MET A 41 1.00 1.79 -11.20
N HIS A 42 2.27 2.17 -11.43
CA HIS A 42 2.98 3.10 -10.54
C HIS A 42 3.55 4.31 -11.26
N GLU A 43 3.66 4.26 -12.58
CA GLU A 43 4.22 5.35 -13.38
C GLU A 43 3.12 5.99 -14.25
N THR A 44 3.28 7.28 -14.52
CA THR A 44 2.48 7.98 -15.54
C THR A 44 3.09 7.78 -16.93
N PRO A 45 2.35 7.99 -18.03
CA PRO A 45 2.92 7.94 -19.37
C PRO A 45 4.12 8.89 -19.57
N GLU A 46 4.11 10.05 -18.92
CA GLU A 46 5.21 11.02 -19.01
C GLU A 46 6.43 10.61 -18.20
N GLU A 47 6.25 10.07 -17.00
CA GLU A 47 7.34 9.46 -16.25
C GLU A 47 7.93 8.27 -17.02
N THR A 48 7.05 7.49 -17.64
CA THR A 48 7.45 6.31 -18.42
C THR A 48 8.29 6.72 -19.63
N SER A 49 7.85 7.75 -20.35
CA SER A 49 8.54 8.30 -21.51
C SER A 49 9.82 9.06 -21.20
N ALA A 50 9.87 9.79 -20.08
CA ALA A 50 11.11 10.42 -19.63
C ALA A 50 12.19 9.39 -19.25
N ARG A 51 11.79 8.22 -18.75
CA ARG A 51 12.71 7.14 -18.36
C ARG A 51 13.11 6.21 -19.51
N ARG A 52 12.34 6.13 -20.60
CA ARG A 52 12.46 5.06 -21.60
C ARG A 52 12.64 5.57 -23.03
N PRO A 53 13.72 5.17 -23.73
CA PRO A 53 13.96 5.53 -25.13
C PRO A 53 13.16 4.72 -26.17
N TYR A 54 12.40 3.69 -25.77
CA TYR A 54 11.62 2.82 -26.67
C TYR A 54 10.10 2.93 -26.46
N MET A 55 9.62 4.13 -26.14
CA MET A 55 8.18 4.34 -25.91
C MET A 55 7.29 3.93 -27.08
N ASP A 56 7.79 4.01 -28.30
CA ASP A 56 7.07 3.56 -29.49
C ASP A 56 6.78 2.05 -29.42
N ASP A 57 7.72 1.23 -28.93
CA ASP A 57 7.50 -0.21 -28.71
C ASP A 57 6.41 -0.49 -27.66
N VAL A 58 6.27 0.40 -26.65
CA VAL A 58 5.19 0.31 -25.66
C VAL A 58 3.84 0.60 -26.30
N PHE A 59 3.76 1.67 -27.10
CA PHE A 59 2.53 2.01 -27.81
C PHE A 59 2.15 0.95 -28.83
N ASP A 60 3.13 0.39 -29.54
CA ASP A 60 2.91 -0.70 -30.50
C ASP A 60 2.43 -1.98 -29.82
N LEU A 61 2.99 -2.33 -28.66
CA LEU A 61 2.52 -3.46 -27.88
C LEU A 61 1.09 -3.25 -27.38
N LEU A 62 0.79 -2.08 -26.81
CA LEU A 62 -0.55 -1.73 -26.34
C LEU A 62 -1.56 -1.73 -27.50
N ALA A 63 -1.16 -1.22 -28.68
CA ALA A 63 -1.96 -1.30 -29.88
C ALA A 63 -2.18 -2.74 -30.36
N SER A 64 -1.20 -3.64 -30.17
CA SER A 64 -1.37 -5.05 -30.50
C SER A 64 -2.42 -5.75 -29.63
N PHE A 65 -2.68 -5.24 -28.43
CA PHE A 65 -3.77 -5.70 -27.57
C PHE A 65 -5.15 -5.18 -28.00
N LEU A 66 -5.22 -4.31 -29.02
CA LEU A 66 -6.44 -3.73 -29.56
C LEU A 66 -6.62 -4.15 -31.03
N GLY A 67 -7.75 -4.72 -31.39
CA GLY A 67 -8.09 -5.12 -32.77
C GLY A 67 -7.52 -6.47 -33.21
N TRP A 68 -6.63 -7.05 -32.41
CA TRP A 68 -6.10 -8.42 -32.57
C TRP A 68 -6.04 -9.14 -31.23
N ALA A 69 -6.83 -8.68 -30.26
CA ALA A 69 -6.82 -9.21 -28.91
C ALA A 69 -7.31 -10.67 -28.92
N ILE A 70 -6.74 -11.48 -28.04
CA ILE A 70 -7.32 -12.80 -27.72
C ILE A 70 -8.70 -12.62 -27.06
N GLU A 71 -8.93 -11.47 -26.42
CA GLU A 71 -10.17 -11.09 -25.75
C GLU A 71 -11.12 -10.31 -26.69
N PRO A 72 -12.21 -10.92 -27.17
CA PRO A 72 -13.11 -10.29 -28.16
C PRO A 72 -13.87 -9.07 -27.62
N GLU A 73 -13.90 -8.89 -26.29
CA GLU A 73 -14.64 -7.80 -25.65
C GLU A 73 -14.01 -6.42 -25.86
N LEU A 74 -12.69 -6.31 -25.96
CA LEU A 74 -12.02 -5.03 -26.20
C LEU A 74 -12.27 -4.56 -27.63
N ASP A 75 -12.29 -5.49 -28.59
CA ASP A 75 -12.34 -5.18 -30.01
C ASP A 75 -13.69 -4.63 -30.47
N ILE A 76 -14.77 -4.91 -29.73
CA ILE A 76 -16.12 -4.43 -30.03
C ILE A 76 -16.49 -3.14 -29.31
N ARG A 77 -15.71 -2.72 -28.31
CA ARG A 77 -15.96 -1.47 -27.57
C ARG A 77 -15.50 -0.27 -28.41
N PRO A 78 -16.24 0.85 -28.38
CA PRO A 78 -15.83 2.05 -29.07
C PRO A 78 -14.60 2.68 -28.39
N LEU A 79 -13.75 3.31 -29.20
CA LEU A 79 -12.45 3.82 -28.77
C LEU A 79 -12.55 4.89 -27.67
N HIS A 80 -13.63 5.69 -27.59
CA HIS A 80 -13.81 6.65 -26.51
C HIS A 80 -13.93 6.01 -25.11
N LEU A 81 -14.33 4.73 -25.02
CA LEU A 81 -14.35 3.99 -23.75
C LEU A 81 -12.98 3.35 -23.43
N LEU A 82 -12.21 3.03 -24.47
CA LEU A 82 -10.89 2.42 -24.32
C LEU A 82 -9.79 3.48 -24.13
N LEU A 83 -9.99 4.66 -24.71
CA LEU A 83 -9.08 5.80 -24.75
C LEU A 83 -9.85 7.06 -24.29
N PRO A 84 -10.28 7.13 -23.01
CA PRO A 84 -11.09 8.24 -22.51
C PRO A 84 -10.37 9.59 -22.62
N SER A 85 -9.04 9.57 -22.54
CA SER A 85 -8.18 10.76 -22.61
C SER A 85 -7.88 11.23 -24.04
N LEU A 86 -8.50 10.67 -25.08
CA LEU A 86 -8.25 11.07 -26.46
C LEU A 86 -8.72 12.54 -26.71
N PRO A 87 -7.89 13.42 -27.30
CA PRO A 87 -8.25 14.83 -27.49
C PRO A 87 -9.25 15.01 -28.64
N GLN A 88 -10.55 14.92 -28.33
CA GLN A 88 -11.63 14.84 -29.33
C GLN A 88 -11.67 16.00 -30.35
N GLN A 89 -11.22 17.19 -29.95
CA GLN A 89 -11.23 18.39 -30.81
C GLN A 89 -10.06 18.45 -31.82
N MET A 90 -9.05 17.59 -31.67
CA MET A 90 -7.88 17.55 -32.54
C MET A 90 -8.21 16.96 -33.92
N SER A 91 -7.64 17.56 -34.96
CA SER A 91 -7.71 17.01 -36.33
C SER A 91 -6.87 15.75 -36.45
N THR A 92 -7.34 14.75 -37.20
CA THR A 92 -6.53 13.55 -37.47
C THR A 92 -5.25 13.86 -38.25
N ALA A 93 -5.18 15.00 -38.94
CA ALA A 93 -3.98 15.45 -39.65
C ALA A 93 -2.86 15.96 -38.72
N GLU A 94 -3.18 16.22 -37.45
CA GLU A 94 -2.20 16.60 -36.42
C GLU A 94 -1.54 15.37 -35.78
N LEU A 95 -2.05 14.16 -36.05
CA LEU A 95 -1.41 12.92 -35.66
C LEU A 95 -0.13 12.72 -36.48
N GLU A 96 0.93 12.25 -35.82
CA GLU A 96 2.20 11.87 -36.45
C GLU A 96 2.06 10.53 -37.20
N LEU A 97 1.18 10.48 -38.21
CA LEU A 97 0.92 9.33 -39.06
C LEU A 97 1.62 9.45 -40.42
N GLU A 98 2.03 8.31 -40.97
CA GLU A 98 2.46 8.21 -42.36
C GLU A 98 1.29 8.56 -43.31
N PRO A 99 1.52 9.24 -44.45
CA PRO A 99 0.46 9.68 -45.36
C PRO A 99 -0.57 8.61 -45.74
N THR A 100 -0.13 7.37 -45.98
CA THR A 100 -1.04 6.25 -46.30
C THR A 100 -1.91 5.87 -45.11
N ALA A 101 -1.36 5.88 -43.90
CA ALA A 101 -2.11 5.60 -42.67
C ALA A 101 -3.15 6.70 -42.39
N LEU A 102 -2.79 7.97 -42.63
CA LEU A 102 -3.70 9.10 -42.52
C LEU A 102 -4.84 9.03 -43.54
N ASP A 103 -4.55 8.70 -44.81
CA ASP A 103 -5.56 8.52 -45.86
C ASP A 103 -6.54 7.40 -45.50
N VAL A 104 -6.04 6.30 -44.95
CA VAL A 104 -6.86 5.19 -44.45
C VAL A 104 -7.77 5.65 -43.31
N LEU A 105 -7.23 6.37 -42.32
CA LEU A 105 -8.00 6.88 -41.18
C LEU A 105 -9.11 7.83 -41.61
N GLN A 106 -8.80 8.75 -42.53
CA GLN A 106 -9.77 9.70 -43.10
C GLN A 106 -10.83 9.01 -43.96
N ALA A 107 -10.47 7.95 -44.68
CA ALA A 107 -11.40 7.18 -45.51
C ALA A 107 -12.46 6.42 -44.68
N VAL A 108 -12.15 6.05 -43.43
CA VAL A 108 -13.09 5.42 -42.49
C VAL A 108 -13.98 6.46 -41.80
N GLY A 109 -13.81 7.75 -42.11
CA GLY A 109 -14.63 8.85 -41.58
C GLY A 109 -13.97 9.61 -40.42
N GLY A 110 -12.73 9.27 -40.05
CA GLY A 110 -11.96 9.97 -39.03
C GLY A 110 -11.35 11.27 -39.56
N ARG A 111 -12.12 12.36 -39.59
CA ARG A 111 -11.58 13.71 -39.88
C ARG A 111 -11.13 14.41 -38.60
N THR A 112 -11.79 14.10 -37.50
CA THR A 112 -11.47 14.55 -36.15
C THR A 112 -11.27 13.34 -35.24
N LEU A 113 -10.54 13.51 -34.13
CA LEU A 113 -10.43 12.44 -33.15
C LEU A 113 -11.78 12.10 -32.49
N ALA A 114 -12.75 13.02 -32.44
CA ALA A 114 -14.12 12.72 -32.04
C ALA A 114 -14.81 11.69 -32.96
N ASP A 115 -14.56 11.77 -34.27
CA ASP A 115 -15.08 10.80 -35.23
C ASP A 115 -14.41 9.43 -35.06
N VAL A 116 -13.09 9.44 -34.87
CA VAL A 116 -12.30 8.23 -34.63
C VAL A 116 -12.71 7.56 -33.31
N ALA A 117 -13.00 8.33 -32.27
CA ALA A 117 -13.38 7.81 -30.95
C ALA A 117 -14.71 7.02 -30.96
N ARG A 118 -15.56 7.21 -31.98
CA ARG A 118 -16.79 6.43 -32.18
C ARG A 118 -16.54 5.07 -32.85
N LEU A 119 -15.39 4.89 -33.49
CA LEU A 119 -15.00 3.64 -34.12
C LEU A 119 -14.54 2.63 -33.08
N THR A 120 -14.51 1.35 -33.46
CA THR A 120 -14.03 0.24 -32.63
C THR A 120 -12.68 -0.26 -33.14
N PRO A 121 -11.83 -0.90 -32.31
CA PRO A 121 -10.61 -1.55 -32.80
C PRO A 121 -10.87 -2.55 -33.94
N SER A 122 -11.97 -3.32 -33.85
CA SER A 122 -12.42 -4.22 -34.92
C SER A 122 -12.71 -3.51 -36.24
N SER A 123 -13.16 -2.25 -36.22
CA SER A 123 -13.39 -1.46 -37.44
C SER A 123 -12.09 -1.26 -38.22
N PHE A 124 -10.96 -1.08 -37.52
CA PHE A 124 -9.64 -0.95 -38.13
C PHE A 124 -9.08 -2.31 -38.56
N ALA A 125 -9.22 -3.32 -37.71
CA ALA A 125 -8.77 -4.68 -37.99
C ALA A 125 -9.41 -5.25 -39.27
N CYS A 126 -10.70 -4.96 -39.49
CA CYS A 126 -11.49 -5.46 -40.62
C CYS A 126 -11.27 -4.68 -41.94
N LEU A 127 -10.46 -3.62 -41.97
CA LEU A 127 -10.24 -2.85 -43.20
C LEU A 127 -9.60 -3.73 -44.29
N ALA A 128 -10.34 -3.95 -45.38
CA ALA A 128 -9.87 -4.74 -46.50
C ALA A 128 -8.79 -3.98 -47.29
N LYS A 129 -7.78 -4.71 -47.78
CA LYS A 129 -6.67 -4.17 -48.60
C LYS A 129 -5.72 -3.20 -47.89
N VAL A 130 -5.82 -3.04 -46.57
CA VAL A 130 -4.86 -2.31 -45.73
C VAL A 130 -3.94 -3.33 -45.05
N ARG A 131 -2.62 -3.04 -45.01
CA ARG A 131 -1.63 -3.89 -44.34
C ARG A 131 -1.82 -3.91 -42.83
N THR A 132 -1.48 -5.02 -42.18
CA THR A 132 -1.63 -5.17 -40.72
C THR A 132 -0.75 -4.18 -39.96
N GLU A 133 0.43 -3.89 -40.48
CA GLU A 133 1.35 -2.89 -39.91
C GLU A 133 0.69 -1.51 -39.89
N THR A 134 0.17 -1.05 -41.03
CA THR A 134 -0.51 0.25 -41.13
C THR A 134 -1.72 0.37 -40.20
N LYS A 135 -2.47 -0.72 -39.98
CA LYS A 135 -3.58 -0.73 -39.02
C LYS A 135 -3.08 -0.59 -37.58
N ARG A 136 -1.97 -1.26 -37.25
CA ARG A 136 -1.35 -1.20 -35.92
C ARG A 136 -0.76 0.18 -35.67
N ASP A 137 -0.09 0.77 -36.65
CA ASP A 137 0.47 2.12 -36.57
C ASP A 137 -0.62 3.15 -36.26
N ILE A 138 -1.79 3.04 -36.89
CA ILE A 138 -2.95 3.90 -36.59
C ILE A 138 -3.36 3.75 -35.12
N LEU A 139 -3.53 2.52 -34.63
CA LEU A 139 -3.92 2.28 -33.24
C LEU A 139 -2.84 2.71 -32.24
N ALA A 140 -1.57 2.51 -32.54
CA ALA A 140 -0.43 2.92 -31.71
C ALA A 140 -0.38 4.44 -31.57
N VAL A 141 -0.56 5.17 -32.66
CA VAL A 141 -0.62 6.64 -32.62
C VAL A 141 -1.85 7.14 -31.86
N LEU A 142 -2.98 6.44 -31.92
CA LEU A 142 -4.17 6.80 -31.11
C LEU A 142 -3.95 6.53 -29.61
N VAL A 143 -3.34 5.40 -29.24
CA VAL A 143 -2.96 5.10 -27.85
C VAL A 143 -1.94 6.14 -27.35
N ARG A 144 -0.93 6.46 -28.17
CA ARG A 144 0.05 7.51 -27.89
C ARG A 144 -0.62 8.86 -27.68
N ALA A 145 -1.59 9.21 -28.54
CA ALA A 145 -2.29 10.47 -28.44
C ALA A 145 -3.12 10.55 -27.14
N ALA A 146 -3.81 9.47 -26.76
CA ALA A 146 -4.54 9.40 -25.50
C ALA A 146 -3.61 9.42 -24.27
N ALA A 147 -2.39 8.91 -24.39
CA ALA A 147 -1.45 8.80 -23.28
C ALA A 147 -0.57 10.04 -23.07
N LEU A 148 -0.21 10.75 -24.13
CA LEU A 148 0.76 11.86 -24.06
C LEU A 148 0.15 13.25 -24.25
N PHE A 149 -1.04 13.37 -24.83
CA PHE A 149 -1.71 14.67 -24.88
C PHE A 149 -2.50 14.88 -23.59
N PRO A 150 -2.07 15.81 -22.71
CA PRO A 150 -2.93 16.23 -21.64
C PRO A 150 -4.21 16.77 -22.27
N GLN A 151 -5.36 16.42 -21.70
CA GLN A 151 -6.59 17.17 -21.97
C GLN A 151 -6.22 18.65 -21.78
N PRO A 152 -6.38 19.52 -22.79
CA PRO A 152 -6.42 20.93 -22.47
C PRO A 152 -7.49 21.08 -21.40
N GLU A 153 -7.15 21.78 -20.30
CA GLU A 153 -8.17 22.34 -19.43
C GLU A 153 -9.30 22.81 -20.32
N SER A 154 -10.52 22.31 -20.07
CA SER A 154 -11.72 22.72 -20.77
C SER A 154 -11.63 24.22 -21.03
N SER A 155 -11.30 24.60 -22.25
CA SER A 155 -11.03 25.98 -22.59
C SER A 155 -12.37 26.69 -22.58
N LEU A 156 -12.73 27.20 -21.41
CA LEU A 156 -13.65 28.29 -21.23
C LEU A 156 -12.98 29.53 -21.80
N ASP A 157 -12.87 29.58 -23.12
CA ASP A 157 -13.11 30.81 -23.86
C ASP A 157 -13.14 30.54 -25.36
N GLU A 158 -14.03 31.27 -26.03
CA GLU A 158 -14.07 31.49 -27.48
C GLU A 158 -14.83 30.47 -28.35
N THR A 159 -16.14 30.32 -28.12
CA THR A 159 -17.15 30.35 -29.21
C THR A 159 -18.52 30.84 -28.72
N ALA A 160 -18.56 31.97 -28.01
CA ALA A 160 -19.79 32.72 -27.82
C ALA A 160 -20.03 33.67 -29.01
N ASN A 161 -20.36 33.13 -30.19
CA ASN A 161 -21.17 33.86 -31.18
C ASN A 161 -21.63 32.99 -32.36
N VAL A 162 -22.57 32.08 -32.13
CA VAL A 162 -23.61 31.73 -33.12
C VAL A 162 -24.92 31.49 -32.36
N PRO A 163 -26.01 32.20 -32.68
CA PRO A 163 -27.30 31.94 -32.06
C PRO A 163 -27.89 30.70 -32.74
N SER A 164 -27.92 29.58 -32.04
CA SER A 164 -28.70 28.41 -32.46
C SER A 164 -29.38 27.80 -31.24
N SER A 165 -30.69 27.93 -31.28
CA SER A 165 -31.70 27.52 -30.32
C SER A 165 -31.68 26.02 -30.03
N SER A 166 -31.48 25.64 -28.76
CA SER A 166 -32.25 24.65 -27.97
C SER A 166 -31.39 24.00 -26.86
N PRO A 167 -32.04 23.46 -25.81
CA PRO A 167 -32.22 24.09 -24.52
C PRO A 167 -30.98 24.01 -23.60
N VAL A 168 -30.88 25.02 -22.74
CA VAL A 168 -29.94 25.15 -21.64
C VAL A 168 -30.05 23.95 -20.70
N HIS A 169 -29.01 23.10 -20.65
CA HIS A 169 -28.73 22.32 -19.45
C HIS A 169 -27.97 23.26 -18.51
N THR A 170 -28.72 23.97 -17.67
CA THR A 170 -28.17 24.59 -16.48
C THR A 170 -27.65 23.43 -15.64
N GLU A 171 -26.35 23.34 -15.38
CA GLU A 171 -25.90 22.53 -14.25
C GLU A 171 -26.73 22.98 -13.05
N PRO A 172 -27.52 22.09 -12.43
CA PRO A 172 -28.29 22.48 -11.27
C PRO A 172 -27.31 22.95 -10.19
N ASP A 173 -27.51 24.18 -9.73
CA ASP A 173 -26.70 24.92 -8.74
C ASP A 173 -26.73 24.28 -7.33
N SER A 174 -27.20 23.03 -7.24
CA SER A 174 -27.49 22.32 -6.01
C SER A 174 -26.26 21.50 -5.56
N PRO A 175 -25.83 21.61 -4.28
CA PRO A 175 -24.60 20.99 -3.79
C PRO A 175 -24.58 19.46 -3.88
N ASP A 176 -25.74 18.79 -3.80
CA ASP A 176 -25.87 17.35 -4.02
C ASP A 176 -25.43 16.95 -5.42
N HIS A 177 -25.78 17.69 -6.47
CA HIS A 177 -25.41 17.34 -7.85
C HIS A 177 -23.90 17.41 -8.08
N ALA A 178 -23.18 18.30 -7.38
CA ALA A 178 -21.72 18.34 -7.44
C ALA A 178 -21.08 17.09 -6.81
N VAL A 179 -21.59 16.64 -5.66
CA VAL A 179 -21.11 15.42 -4.99
C VAL A 179 -21.49 14.17 -5.79
N GLN A 180 -22.72 14.12 -6.30
CA GLN A 180 -23.18 13.03 -7.16
C GLN A 180 -22.41 12.99 -8.49
N GLY A 181 -22.10 14.14 -9.08
CA GLY A 181 -21.28 14.25 -10.29
C GLY A 181 -19.87 13.70 -10.09
N TRP A 182 -19.25 14.02 -8.94
CA TRP A 182 -17.98 13.41 -8.56
C TRP A 182 -18.11 11.89 -8.40
N PHE A 183 -19.14 11.41 -7.70
CA PHE A 183 -19.37 9.98 -7.53
C PHE A 183 -19.56 9.25 -8.88
N ILE A 184 -20.31 9.84 -9.81
CA ILE A 184 -20.51 9.30 -11.17
C ILE A 184 -19.20 9.27 -11.96
N SER A 185 -18.28 10.22 -11.73
CA SER A 185 -16.98 10.22 -12.43
C SER A 185 -16.03 9.11 -11.98
N LEU A 186 -16.28 8.49 -10.82
CA LEU A 186 -15.50 7.35 -10.35
C LEU A 186 -15.82 6.09 -11.16
N ASP A 187 -14.86 5.16 -11.21
CA ASP A 187 -15.11 3.88 -11.85
C ASP A 187 -16.06 2.99 -11.02
N ALA A 188 -16.61 1.94 -11.65
CA ALA A 188 -17.57 1.05 -11.00
C ALA A 188 -17.01 0.35 -9.74
N ARG A 189 -15.68 0.20 -9.65
CA ARG A 189 -15.01 -0.47 -8.52
C ARG A 189 -14.94 0.46 -7.33
N GLN A 190 -14.53 1.70 -7.58
CA GLN A 190 -14.53 2.77 -6.60
C GLN A 190 -15.95 3.04 -6.08
N GLN A 191 -16.94 3.11 -6.97
CA GLN A 191 -18.35 3.25 -6.58
C GLN A 191 -18.81 2.08 -5.69
N ASP A 192 -18.45 0.84 -6.02
CA ASP A 192 -18.79 -0.32 -5.20
C ASP A 192 -18.00 -0.40 -3.89
N LEU A 193 -16.74 0.03 -3.88
CA LEU A 193 -15.94 0.17 -2.65
C LEU A 193 -16.59 1.17 -1.69
N ILE A 194 -17.07 2.30 -2.22
CA ILE A 194 -17.81 3.29 -1.44
C ILE A 194 -19.11 2.68 -0.92
N THR A 195 -19.89 2.09 -1.82
CA THR A 195 -21.28 1.74 -1.53
C THR A 195 -21.45 0.44 -0.73
N GLN A 196 -20.55 -0.52 -0.91
CA GLN A 196 -20.67 -1.87 -0.36
C GLN A 196 -19.65 -2.17 0.75
N HIS A 197 -18.58 -1.39 0.85
CA HIS A 197 -17.58 -1.55 1.92
C HIS A 197 -17.55 -0.37 2.87
N VAL A 198 -17.27 0.84 2.38
CA VAL A 198 -17.03 2.01 3.25
C VAL A 198 -18.29 2.48 3.97
N CYS A 199 -19.37 2.70 3.23
CA CYS A 199 -20.59 3.32 3.75
C CYS A 199 -21.68 2.27 4.07
N ALA A 200 -21.40 0.98 3.88
CA ALA A 200 -22.36 -0.09 4.12
C ALA A 200 -22.51 -0.34 5.63
N SER A 201 -23.74 -0.57 6.08
CA SER A 201 -24.01 -0.93 7.48
C SER A 201 -23.42 -2.30 7.85
N ASP A 202 -23.28 -3.19 6.86
CA ASP A 202 -22.56 -4.47 6.95
C ASP A 202 -21.49 -4.47 5.85
N PRO A 203 -20.25 -4.05 6.16
CA PRO A 203 -19.19 -3.90 5.18
C PRO A 203 -18.82 -5.21 4.48
N MET A 204 -18.98 -5.28 3.17
CA MET A 204 -18.45 -6.38 2.36
C MET A 204 -16.93 -6.47 2.54
N PRO A 205 -16.35 -7.63 2.89
CA PRO A 205 -14.91 -7.77 3.05
C PRO A 205 -14.17 -7.37 1.77
N LEU A 206 -13.02 -6.68 1.92
CA LEU A 206 -12.18 -6.29 0.78
C LEU A 206 -11.76 -7.49 -0.09
N ASP A 207 -11.62 -8.68 0.50
CA ASP A 207 -11.26 -9.90 -0.22
C ASP A 207 -12.34 -10.33 -1.22
N GLU A 208 -13.61 -10.12 -0.86
CA GLU A 208 -14.76 -10.46 -1.71
C GLU A 208 -14.88 -9.48 -2.88
N LEU A 209 -14.69 -8.19 -2.60
CA LEU A 209 -14.61 -7.17 -3.64
C LEU A 209 -13.41 -7.44 -4.58
N ALA A 210 -12.24 -7.79 -4.02
CA ALA A 210 -11.03 -8.08 -4.78
C ALA A 210 -11.25 -9.26 -5.72
N ALA A 211 -11.86 -10.33 -5.21
CA ALA A 211 -12.24 -11.48 -6.02
C ALA A 211 -13.23 -11.10 -7.14
N ARG A 212 -14.24 -10.27 -6.86
CA ARG A 212 -15.24 -9.86 -7.85
C ARG A 212 -14.63 -9.14 -9.06
N TYR A 213 -13.66 -8.28 -8.82
CA TYR A 213 -12.98 -7.53 -9.88
C TYR A 213 -11.68 -8.18 -10.35
N ARG A 214 -11.36 -9.38 -9.86
CA ARG A 214 -10.10 -10.08 -10.13
C ARG A 214 -8.87 -9.22 -9.82
N THR A 215 -8.96 -8.39 -8.78
CA THR A 215 -7.87 -7.56 -8.27
C THR A 215 -7.38 -8.09 -6.92
N MET A 216 -6.41 -7.42 -6.30
CA MET A 216 -5.82 -7.82 -5.02
C MET A 216 -6.42 -7.01 -3.86
N ARG A 217 -6.49 -7.60 -2.66
CA ARG A 217 -7.02 -6.94 -1.45
C ARG A 217 -6.26 -5.65 -1.15
N SER A 218 -4.93 -5.74 -1.12
CA SER A 218 -4.01 -4.61 -0.95
C SER A 218 -4.17 -3.49 -1.99
N TRP A 219 -4.54 -3.83 -3.22
CA TRP A 219 -4.87 -2.83 -4.23
C TRP A 219 -6.20 -2.14 -3.90
N MET A 220 -7.19 -2.89 -3.44
CA MET A 220 -8.42 -2.30 -2.91
C MET A 220 -8.19 -1.46 -1.67
N THR A 221 -7.29 -1.88 -0.78
CA THR A 221 -6.85 -1.08 0.36
C THR A 221 -6.19 0.22 -0.09
N ARG A 222 -5.34 0.17 -1.13
CA ARG A 222 -4.75 1.38 -1.69
C ARG A 222 -5.81 2.30 -2.29
N LEU A 223 -6.74 1.79 -3.09
CA LEU A 223 -7.85 2.61 -3.61
C LEU A 223 -8.67 3.22 -2.48
N LEU A 224 -8.95 2.47 -1.42
CA LEU A 224 -9.64 2.94 -0.23
C LEU A 224 -8.93 4.14 0.40
N GLU A 225 -7.60 4.06 0.53
CA GLU A 225 -6.75 5.12 1.08
C GLU A 225 -6.68 6.36 0.16
N GLU A 226 -6.80 6.18 -1.17
CA GLU A 226 -6.72 7.27 -2.15
C GLU A 226 -8.05 8.02 -2.33
N LEU A 227 -9.20 7.38 -2.13
CA LEU A 227 -10.52 7.97 -2.36
C LEU A 227 -10.77 9.31 -1.63
N PRO A 228 -10.44 9.47 -0.33
CA PRO A 228 -10.54 10.76 0.36
C PRO A 228 -9.73 11.86 -0.33
N GLN A 229 -8.52 11.53 -0.77
CA GLN A 229 -7.65 12.49 -1.45
C GLN A 229 -8.17 12.84 -2.84
N GLN A 230 -8.79 11.89 -3.55
CA GLN A 230 -9.46 12.15 -4.84
C GLN A 230 -10.65 13.11 -4.67
N LEU A 231 -11.47 12.95 -3.62
CA LEU A 231 -12.56 13.87 -3.31
C LEU A 231 -12.04 15.29 -3.04
N GLN A 232 -11.00 15.41 -2.22
CA GLN A 232 -10.38 16.71 -1.93
C GLN A 232 -9.75 17.35 -3.18
N SER A 233 -9.10 16.56 -4.02
CA SER A 233 -8.50 17.05 -5.27
C SER A 233 -9.56 17.53 -6.27
N ALA A 234 -10.69 16.83 -6.36
CA ALA A 234 -11.83 17.25 -7.16
C ALA A 234 -12.47 18.55 -6.64
N ALA A 235 -12.47 18.77 -5.32
CA ALA A 235 -12.97 20.02 -4.75
C ALA A 235 -12.10 21.23 -5.12
N LEU A 236 -10.80 21.04 -5.38
CA LEU A 236 -9.93 22.12 -5.86
C LEU A 236 -10.26 22.57 -7.29
N THR A 237 -10.83 21.68 -8.10
CA THR A 237 -11.18 21.93 -9.50
C THR A 237 -12.66 22.28 -9.68
N SER A 238 -13.55 21.83 -8.79
CA SER A 238 -14.99 22.12 -8.84
C SER A 238 -15.42 23.06 -7.70
N PRO A 239 -15.80 24.32 -8.00
CA PRO A 239 -16.21 25.28 -6.98
C PRO A 239 -17.51 24.87 -6.27
N ASN A 240 -18.41 24.18 -6.98
CA ASN A 240 -19.66 23.68 -6.41
C ASN A 240 -19.41 22.54 -5.42
N LEU A 241 -18.45 21.65 -5.71
CA LEU A 241 -18.03 20.60 -4.79
C LEU A 241 -17.32 21.17 -3.56
N ALA A 242 -16.38 22.10 -3.74
CA ALA A 242 -15.75 22.82 -2.63
C ALA A 242 -16.78 23.52 -1.74
N ARG A 243 -17.78 24.17 -2.33
CA ARG A 243 -18.87 24.80 -1.59
C ARG A 243 -19.72 23.78 -0.82
N ALA A 244 -20.01 22.62 -1.40
CA ALA A 244 -20.76 21.56 -0.72
C ALA A 244 -20.00 21.04 0.52
N LEU A 245 -18.69 20.80 0.39
CA LEU A 245 -17.84 20.39 1.51
C LEU A 245 -17.79 21.47 2.60
N GLN A 246 -17.61 22.74 2.23
CA GLN A 246 -17.59 23.86 3.18
C GLN A 246 -18.92 24.02 3.92
N LEU A 247 -20.06 23.85 3.22
CA LEU A 247 -21.38 23.89 3.85
C LEU A 247 -21.52 22.78 4.89
N PHE A 248 -21.13 21.55 4.55
CA PHE A 248 -21.15 20.42 5.47
C PHE A 248 -20.23 20.62 6.69
N GLU A 249 -18.99 21.10 6.48
CA GLU A 249 -18.07 21.43 7.57
C GLU A 249 -18.67 22.49 8.49
N SER A 250 -19.22 23.58 7.93
CA SER A 250 -19.82 24.67 8.71
C SER A 250 -21.02 24.20 9.54
N ALA A 251 -21.82 23.27 9.00
CA ALA A 251 -22.99 22.73 9.67
C ALA A 251 -22.61 21.77 10.82
N THR A 252 -21.44 21.14 10.75
CA THR A 252 -20.95 20.17 11.76
C THR A 252 -19.98 20.79 12.78
N GLN A 253 -19.66 22.09 12.67
CA GLN A 253 -18.88 22.86 13.65
C GLN A 253 -19.55 23.02 15.02
N THR A 254 -20.82 22.67 15.14
CA THR A 254 -21.51 22.54 16.42
C THR A 254 -22.19 21.19 16.53
N PRO A 255 -22.38 20.65 17.75
CA PRO A 255 -23.14 19.42 17.93
C PRO A 255 -24.52 19.55 17.29
N VAL A 256 -24.82 18.64 16.37
CA VAL A 256 -26.06 18.61 15.59
C VAL A 256 -26.51 17.16 15.45
N THR A 257 -27.81 16.90 15.43
CA THR A 257 -28.33 15.55 15.14
C THR A 257 -28.33 15.29 13.63
N ARG A 258 -28.24 14.04 13.17
CA ARG A 258 -28.35 13.73 11.73
C ARG A 258 -29.68 14.24 11.17
N SER A 259 -30.74 14.08 11.94
CA SER A 259 -32.08 14.55 11.59
C SER A 259 -32.13 16.07 11.40
N ASP A 260 -31.66 16.85 12.39
CA ASP A 260 -31.65 18.32 12.30
C ASP A 260 -30.72 18.82 11.19
N LEU A 261 -29.60 18.13 10.97
CA LEU A 261 -28.64 18.44 9.90
C LEU A 261 -29.30 18.30 8.53
N MET A 262 -30.02 17.19 8.31
CA MET A 262 -30.77 16.96 7.06
C MET A 262 -31.95 17.93 6.90
N ASP A 263 -32.63 18.31 7.98
CA ASP A 263 -33.71 19.30 7.92
C ASP A 263 -33.19 20.70 7.54
N CYS A 264 -31.99 21.06 8.02
CA CYS A 264 -31.35 22.33 7.68
C CYS A 264 -30.67 22.30 6.30
N HIS A 265 -30.22 21.12 5.86
CA HIS A 265 -29.53 20.90 4.60
C HIS A 265 -30.13 19.69 3.85
N PRO A 266 -31.30 19.83 3.21
CA PRO A 266 -32.03 18.72 2.60
C PRO A 266 -31.24 17.95 1.53
N TRP A 267 -30.30 18.61 0.87
CA TRP A 267 -29.41 18.01 -0.12
C TRP A 267 -28.55 16.86 0.44
N LEU A 268 -28.28 16.84 1.76
CA LEU A 268 -27.58 15.74 2.42
C LEU A 268 -28.45 14.46 2.48
N ALA A 269 -29.77 14.59 2.36
CA ALA A 269 -30.71 13.49 2.32
C ALA A 269 -30.83 12.83 0.95
N GLU A 270 -30.33 13.48 -0.10
CA GLU A 270 -30.37 12.96 -1.46
C GLU A 270 -29.52 11.70 -1.61
N ARG A 271 -29.99 10.80 -2.48
CA ARG A 271 -29.33 9.51 -2.69
C ARG A 271 -28.21 9.62 -3.72
N LEU A 272 -27.19 8.77 -3.58
CA LEU A 272 -26.17 8.61 -4.60
C LEU A 272 -26.76 7.84 -5.79
N PRO A 273 -26.43 8.23 -7.04
CA PRO A 273 -26.87 7.54 -8.23
C PRO A 273 -26.56 6.04 -8.19
N GLY A 274 -27.57 5.20 -8.41
CA GLY A 274 -27.41 3.74 -8.40
C GLY A 274 -27.24 3.10 -7.02
N SER A 275 -27.45 3.84 -5.92
CA SER A 275 -27.33 3.34 -4.55
C SER A 275 -28.46 3.83 -3.64
N GLU A 276 -28.67 3.11 -2.53
CA GLU A 276 -29.56 3.55 -1.44
C GLU A 276 -28.87 4.50 -0.45
N LEU A 277 -27.56 4.70 -0.61
CA LEU A 277 -26.77 5.58 0.25
C LEU A 277 -27.08 7.05 -0.01
N ARG A 278 -27.01 7.84 1.07
CA ARG A 278 -27.21 9.29 1.01
C ARG A 278 -25.88 10.01 0.85
N VAL A 279 -25.92 11.23 0.33
CA VAL A 279 -24.78 12.14 0.25
C VAL A 279 -24.13 12.33 1.63
N LEU A 280 -24.94 12.39 2.71
CA LEU A 280 -24.45 12.48 4.08
C LEU A 280 -23.46 11.35 4.45
N GLU A 281 -23.77 10.10 4.11
CA GLU A 281 -22.94 8.95 4.53
C GLU A 281 -21.58 8.96 3.83
N LEU A 282 -21.55 9.38 2.56
CA LEU A 282 -20.31 9.54 1.81
C LEU A 282 -19.42 10.63 2.41
N LEU A 283 -20.00 11.78 2.78
CA LEU A 283 -19.25 12.88 3.39
C LEU A 283 -18.75 12.52 4.79
N LEU A 284 -19.55 11.79 5.58
CA LEU A 284 -19.13 11.28 6.88
C LEU A 284 -17.97 10.27 6.75
N ALA A 285 -17.98 9.44 5.71
CA ALA A 285 -16.96 8.43 5.51
C ALA A 285 -15.60 8.99 5.06
N PHE A 286 -15.58 9.99 4.17
CA PHE A 286 -14.33 10.43 3.54
C PHE A 286 -13.82 11.79 3.99
N HIS A 287 -14.70 12.66 4.44
CA HIS A 287 -14.34 14.06 4.68
C HIS A 287 -14.40 14.44 6.16
N TRP A 288 -14.89 13.55 7.01
CA TRP A 288 -15.25 13.89 8.38
C TRP A 288 -14.44 13.10 9.41
N SER A 289 -13.77 13.83 10.31
CA SER A 289 -12.95 13.29 11.40
C SER A 289 -13.54 13.56 12.79
N GLY A 290 -14.85 13.84 12.85
CA GLY A 290 -15.52 14.25 14.07
C GLY A 290 -15.91 13.07 14.98
N SER A 291 -16.59 13.39 16.09
CA SER A 291 -17.15 12.38 16.98
C SER A 291 -18.64 12.16 16.72
N THR A 292 -19.03 10.88 16.71
CA THR A 292 -20.43 10.44 16.67
C THR A 292 -20.84 9.85 18.01
N ASP A 293 -22.07 10.09 18.43
CA ASP A 293 -22.72 9.32 19.50
C ASP A 293 -24.21 9.18 19.15
N GLY A 294 -24.61 7.97 18.73
CA GLY A 294 -25.94 7.71 18.18
C GLY A 294 -26.27 8.65 17.01
N ASP A 295 -27.26 9.52 17.21
CA ASP A 295 -27.71 10.47 16.20
C ASP A 295 -26.90 11.79 16.20
N TRP A 296 -26.00 12.01 17.18
CA TRP A 296 -25.21 13.23 17.28
C TRP A 296 -23.97 13.19 16.40
N LEU A 297 -23.72 14.30 15.71
CA LEU A 297 -22.53 14.59 14.91
C LEU A 297 -21.87 15.87 15.44
N PHE A 298 -20.55 15.86 15.59
CA PHE A 298 -19.77 17.06 15.87
C PHE A 298 -18.35 16.92 15.31
N SER A 299 -17.85 17.92 14.58
CA SER A 299 -16.49 17.89 14.03
C SER A 299 -15.38 17.93 15.10
N GLY A 300 -15.71 18.33 16.34
CA GLY A 300 -14.85 18.19 17.51
C GLY A 300 -15.22 17.00 18.40
N SER A 301 -14.82 17.03 19.67
CA SER A 301 -15.18 16.00 20.66
C SER A 301 -16.51 16.31 21.37
N LEU A 302 -17.51 15.44 21.22
CA LEU A 302 -18.81 15.51 21.91
C LEU A 302 -18.63 15.45 23.43
N ALA A 303 -17.72 14.61 23.91
CA ALA A 303 -17.38 14.52 25.33
C ALA A 303 -16.81 15.84 25.87
N HIS A 304 -15.88 16.46 25.14
CA HIS A 304 -15.33 17.76 25.52
C HIS A 304 -16.38 18.87 25.48
N ALA A 305 -17.20 18.90 24.42
CA ALA A 305 -18.32 19.82 24.29
C ALA A 305 -19.32 19.70 25.45
N ARG A 306 -19.66 18.46 25.86
CA ARG A 306 -20.53 18.18 27.00
C ARG A 306 -19.91 18.69 28.30
N LYS A 307 -18.62 18.43 28.54
CA LYS A 307 -17.90 18.94 29.71
C LYS A 307 -17.91 20.46 29.77
N LEU A 308 -17.58 21.14 28.67
CA LEU A 308 -17.62 22.60 28.57
C LEU A 308 -19.01 23.16 28.84
N THR A 309 -20.06 22.53 28.29
CA THR A 309 -21.45 22.94 28.50
C THR A 309 -21.83 22.84 29.99
N ARG A 310 -21.45 21.75 30.66
CA ARG A 310 -21.69 21.57 32.10
C ARG A 310 -20.91 22.58 32.94
N SER A 311 -19.63 22.79 32.64
CA SER A 311 -18.79 23.76 33.36
C SER A 311 -19.21 25.21 33.16
N ALA A 312 -19.76 25.57 31.99
CA ALA A 312 -20.26 26.92 31.73
C ALA A 312 -21.52 27.25 32.52
N LEU A 313 -22.34 26.24 32.83
CA LEU A 313 -23.56 26.40 33.63
C LEU A 313 -23.29 26.27 35.14
N ASP A 314 -22.24 25.52 35.53
CA ASP A 314 -21.76 25.34 36.91
C ASP A 314 -22.88 25.01 37.93
N LEU A 315 -23.82 24.16 37.53
CA LEU A 315 -24.98 23.79 38.33
C LEU A 315 -24.65 22.64 39.29
N ALA A 316 -24.91 22.81 40.58
CA ALA A 316 -24.93 21.70 41.53
C ALA A 316 -26.25 20.89 41.42
N PRO A 317 -26.28 19.63 41.89
CA PRO A 317 -27.51 18.83 41.92
C PRO A 317 -28.60 19.52 42.75
N GLY A 318 -29.74 19.85 42.13
CA GLY A 318 -30.86 20.58 42.76
C GLY A 318 -30.82 22.10 42.58
N GLU A 319 -29.79 22.66 41.93
CA GLU A 319 -29.77 24.06 41.51
C GLU A 319 -30.41 24.23 40.13
N ALA A 320 -31.20 25.30 39.99
CA ALA A 320 -31.94 25.60 38.78
C ALA A 320 -31.58 27.00 38.26
N VAL A 321 -31.25 27.11 36.98
CA VAL A 321 -31.06 28.40 36.30
C VAL A 321 -32.14 28.60 35.25
N SER A 322 -32.61 29.85 35.09
CA SER A 322 -33.63 30.14 34.07
C SER A 322 -33.09 29.86 32.66
N LEU A 323 -33.92 29.29 31.78
CA LEU A 323 -33.54 28.98 30.40
C LEU A 323 -32.92 30.19 29.65
N PRO A 324 -33.43 31.44 29.78
CA PRO A 324 -32.79 32.61 29.17
C PRO A 324 -31.38 32.91 29.71
N SER A 325 -31.14 32.69 31.01
CA SER A 325 -29.82 32.86 31.61
C SER A 325 -28.84 31.78 31.15
N ALA A 326 -29.30 30.52 31.09
CA ALA A 326 -28.51 29.40 30.57
C ALA A 326 -28.14 29.65 29.10
N MET A 327 -29.09 30.08 28.27
CA MET A 327 -28.82 30.45 26.88
C MET A 327 -27.83 31.60 26.75
N ARG A 328 -27.87 32.60 27.64
CA ARG A 328 -26.90 33.71 27.64
C ARG A 328 -25.48 33.21 27.97
N LEU A 329 -25.33 32.37 29.00
CA LEU A 329 -24.05 31.78 29.38
C LEU A 329 -23.48 30.87 28.29
N LEU A 330 -24.34 30.12 27.60
CA LEU A 330 -23.94 29.26 26.48
C LEU A 330 -23.63 30.04 25.20
N LYS A 331 -24.25 31.21 24.98
CA LYS A 331 -23.97 32.04 23.81
C LYS A 331 -22.52 32.55 23.79
N ASP A 332 -21.95 32.80 24.96
CA ASP A 332 -20.54 33.20 25.11
C ASP A 332 -19.56 32.06 24.77
N THR A 333 -20.05 30.82 24.64
CA THR A 333 -19.28 29.67 24.11
C THR A 333 -19.36 29.53 22.57
N GLY A 334 -20.07 30.43 21.88
CA GLY A 334 -20.04 30.58 20.42
C GLY A 334 -20.96 29.66 19.61
N ARG A 335 -22.00 29.04 20.21
CA ARG A 335 -22.78 27.98 19.55
C ARG A 335 -24.25 28.40 19.27
N PRO A 336 -24.76 28.32 18.02
CA PRO A 336 -26.16 28.58 17.70
C PRO A 336 -27.09 27.47 18.21
N LEU A 337 -28.29 27.86 18.63
CA LEU A 337 -29.11 27.14 19.62
C LEU A 337 -30.51 26.82 19.05
N LYS A 338 -30.58 26.06 17.96
CA LYS A 338 -31.81 25.35 17.55
C LYS A 338 -31.91 23.98 18.24
N ALA A 339 -30.78 23.31 18.47
CA ALA A 339 -30.67 22.01 19.14
C ALA A 339 -30.43 22.10 20.67
N THR A 340 -30.71 23.25 21.29
CA THR A 340 -30.38 23.53 22.72
C THR A 340 -30.99 22.55 23.69
N GLU A 341 -32.27 22.23 23.52
CA GLU A 341 -33.01 21.44 24.50
C GLU A 341 -32.56 19.98 24.46
N GLN A 342 -32.42 19.43 23.26
CA GLN A 342 -31.88 18.08 23.04
C GLN A 342 -30.41 17.98 23.46
N TRP A 343 -29.61 19.01 23.19
CA TRP A 343 -28.20 19.07 23.62
C TRP A 343 -28.06 19.15 25.14
N LEU A 344 -28.89 19.97 25.81
CA LEU A 344 -28.95 20.04 27.27
C LEU A 344 -29.33 18.67 27.85
N HIS A 345 -30.34 18.03 27.28
CA HIS A 345 -30.74 16.68 27.67
C HIS A 345 -29.60 15.66 27.51
N TYR A 346 -28.92 15.66 26.36
CA TYR A 346 -27.74 14.85 26.10
C TYR A 346 -26.60 15.13 27.11
N CYS A 347 -26.46 16.38 27.56
CA CYS A 347 -25.50 16.74 28.59
C CYS A 347 -25.87 16.21 30.00
N GLY A 348 -27.10 15.72 30.22
CA GLY A 348 -27.64 15.31 31.51
C GLY A 348 -28.39 16.43 32.25
N LEU A 349 -28.86 17.46 31.53
CA LEU A 349 -29.60 18.60 32.05
C LEU A 349 -31.06 18.50 31.62
N HIS A 350 -32.01 18.69 32.53
CA HIS A 350 -33.43 18.65 32.21
C HIS A 350 -34.04 20.04 32.25
N ILE A 351 -35.02 20.28 31.37
CA ILE A 351 -35.82 21.49 31.37
C ILE A 351 -37.08 21.23 32.17
N VAL A 352 -37.18 21.81 33.37
CA VAL A 352 -38.33 21.70 34.25
C VAL A 352 -39.32 22.84 33.94
N GLY A 353 -40.58 22.47 33.67
CA GLY A 353 -41.67 23.42 33.42
C GLY A 353 -41.47 24.35 32.21
N GLY A 354 -40.59 23.99 31.27
CA GLY A 354 -40.25 24.80 30.09
C GLY A 354 -39.53 26.12 30.40
N ARG A 355 -39.03 26.31 31.64
CA ARG A 355 -38.51 27.61 32.11
C ARG A 355 -37.20 27.53 32.88
N GLN A 356 -36.87 26.39 33.48
CA GLN A 356 -35.68 26.22 34.31
C GLN A 356 -34.87 25.01 33.84
N VAL A 357 -33.55 25.12 33.89
CA VAL A 357 -32.59 24.06 33.56
C VAL A 357 -31.98 23.57 34.87
N GLU A 358 -32.04 22.26 35.10
CA GLU A 358 -31.55 21.60 36.32
C GLU A 358 -30.62 20.43 35.96
N LEU A 359 -29.62 20.19 36.80
CA LEU A 359 -28.78 18.99 36.68
C LEU A 359 -29.52 17.78 37.27
N ALA A 360 -29.69 16.75 36.44
CA ALA A 360 -30.30 15.50 36.89
C ALA A 360 -29.50 14.91 38.05
N VAL A 361 -30.16 14.58 39.16
CA VAL A 361 -29.56 13.69 40.17
C VAL A 361 -29.57 12.29 39.56
N ASP A 362 -28.39 11.69 39.37
CA ASP A 362 -28.23 10.33 38.82
C ASP A 362 -29.22 9.35 39.47
N GLN A 363 -30.31 9.06 38.78
CA GLN A 363 -31.04 7.81 38.98
C GLN A 363 -30.32 6.79 38.11
N ARG A 364 -29.43 6.00 38.74
CA ARG A 364 -28.71 4.89 38.10
C ARG A 364 -29.67 4.11 37.18
N PRO A 365 -29.41 4.04 35.86
CA PRO A 365 -30.08 3.06 35.01
C PRO A 365 -29.58 1.67 35.39
N ARG A 366 -30.52 0.73 35.60
CA ARG A 366 -30.19 -0.70 35.62
C ARG A 366 -29.82 -1.12 34.20
N GLY A 367 -28.54 -1.43 34.00
CA GLY A 367 -28.04 -2.34 32.98
C GLY A 367 -28.17 -1.88 31.53
N ASP A 368 -27.12 -1.26 31.01
CA ASP A 368 -26.46 -1.79 29.81
C ASP A 368 -25.00 -1.31 29.82
N ALA A 369 -24.07 -2.25 29.79
CA ALA A 369 -22.64 -1.97 29.88
C ALA A 369 -22.06 -1.83 28.47
N THR A 370 -21.94 -0.59 27.99
CA THR A 370 -21.02 -0.28 26.89
C THR A 370 -19.61 -0.12 27.47
N MET A 371 -18.72 -0.99 26.99
CA MET A 371 -17.31 -1.08 27.35
C MET A 371 -16.57 0.18 26.88
N ASP A 372 -16.18 1.03 27.83
CA ASP A 372 -15.18 2.08 27.64
C ASP A 372 -13.82 1.49 28.06
N GLY A 373 -12.95 1.25 27.08
CA GLY A 373 -11.69 0.53 27.25
C GLY A 373 -10.50 1.48 27.34
N ASP A 374 -10.36 2.20 28.45
CA ASP A 374 -9.10 2.82 28.87
C ASP A 374 -8.36 1.85 29.81
N TYR A 375 -7.31 1.21 29.31
CA TYR A 375 -6.44 0.31 30.08
C TYR A 375 -5.26 1.06 30.69
N GLU A 376 -5.40 1.52 31.94
CA GLU A 376 -4.24 1.77 32.81
C GLU A 376 -3.91 0.51 33.62
N LEU A 377 -2.77 -0.12 33.30
CA LEU A 377 -2.22 -1.29 33.98
C LEU A 377 -1.84 -0.96 35.43
N THR A 378 -2.68 -1.38 36.38
CA THR A 378 -2.29 -1.50 37.79
C THR A 378 -1.88 -2.96 38.08
N PRO A 379 -0.71 -3.21 38.72
CA PRO A 379 -0.20 -4.57 38.91
C PRO A 379 -1.01 -5.36 39.97
N PRO A 380 -1.23 -6.68 39.78
CA PRO A 380 -2.06 -7.45 40.70
C PRO A 380 -1.28 -7.82 41.97
N ARG A 381 -1.86 -7.51 43.13
CA ARG A 381 -1.52 -8.16 44.41
C ARG A 381 -2.31 -9.46 44.56
N PRO A 382 -1.72 -10.50 45.19
CA PRO A 382 -2.27 -11.85 45.21
C PRO A 382 -3.48 -11.96 46.12
N VAL A 383 -4.56 -12.57 45.61
CA VAL A 383 -5.75 -12.88 46.39
C VAL A 383 -5.60 -14.25 47.03
N ALA A 384 -5.75 -14.28 48.34
CA ALA A 384 -5.80 -15.45 49.19
C ALA A 384 -7.05 -16.31 48.88
N HIS A 385 -6.87 -17.63 48.80
CA HIS A 385 -7.96 -18.60 48.84
C HIS A 385 -8.33 -18.90 50.31
N PRO A 386 -9.62 -18.95 50.67
CA PRO A 386 -10.07 -19.56 51.91
C PRO A 386 -10.41 -21.05 51.71
N ASP A 387 -9.77 -21.87 52.55
CA ASP A 387 -10.21 -23.12 53.19
C ASP A 387 -11.31 -24.00 52.57
N ALA A 388 -11.01 -25.30 52.43
CA ALA A 388 -11.58 -26.32 53.33
C ALA A 388 -10.99 -27.73 53.12
N SER A 389 -10.19 -28.14 54.13
CA SER A 389 -10.29 -29.41 54.88
C SER A 389 -10.09 -30.78 54.20
N GLY A 390 -9.09 -31.51 54.72
CA GLY A 390 -9.24 -32.94 54.97
C GLY A 390 -7.97 -33.80 54.86
N ALA A 391 -7.21 -33.90 55.97
CA ALA A 391 -6.57 -35.11 56.53
C ALA A 391 -5.80 -36.07 55.58
N ALA A 392 -4.59 -36.56 55.85
CA ALA A 392 -3.85 -36.77 57.08
C ALA A 392 -2.37 -37.13 56.76
N THR A 393 -1.47 -36.61 57.60
CA THR A 393 -0.40 -37.35 58.28
C THR A 393 0.48 -38.34 57.48
N VAL A 394 1.75 -37.97 57.26
CA VAL A 394 2.96 -38.55 57.91
C VAL A 394 4.22 -38.04 57.16
N ALA A 395 5.06 -37.29 57.87
CA ALA A 395 6.53 -37.28 57.73
C ALA A 395 7.06 -37.71 59.13
N PRO A 396 8.29 -38.26 59.32
CA PRO A 396 9.57 -37.75 58.83
C PRO A 396 10.50 -38.89 58.29
N SER A 397 11.68 -38.68 57.68
CA SER A 397 12.93 -38.27 58.33
C SER A 397 14.10 -38.26 57.32
N SER A 398 14.84 -37.15 57.28
CA SER A 398 16.28 -37.03 57.59
C SER A 398 17.32 -38.05 57.08
N THR A 399 18.15 -37.54 56.16
CA THR A 399 19.64 -37.48 56.18
C THR A 399 20.53 -38.71 55.93
N SER A 400 21.42 -38.53 54.94
CA SER A 400 22.89 -38.78 54.95
C SER A 400 23.45 -39.79 53.92
N LEU A 401 24.11 -39.21 52.90
CA LEU A 401 25.40 -39.56 52.28
C LEU A 401 26.06 -40.90 52.71
N THR A 402 26.61 -41.70 51.77
CA THR A 402 27.94 -41.52 51.12
C THR A 402 28.21 -42.58 50.01
N ARG A 403 28.61 -42.10 48.82
CA ARG A 403 29.73 -42.53 47.94
C ARG A 403 29.97 -44.02 47.61
N ALA A 404 29.85 -44.39 46.33
CA ALA A 404 30.98 -44.67 45.41
C ALA A 404 30.49 -45.22 44.05
N ASP A 405 30.94 -44.56 42.97
CA ASP A 405 31.17 -44.97 41.58
C ASP A 405 30.50 -46.23 41.01
N LEU A 406 29.79 -46.05 39.88
CA LEU A 406 29.95 -46.80 38.61
C LEU A 406 29.03 -46.21 37.50
N ASP A 407 29.68 -45.58 36.51
CA ASP A 407 29.38 -45.35 35.08
C ASP A 407 27.91 -45.36 34.54
N PRO A 408 27.39 -44.26 33.95
CA PRO A 408 26.07 -44.22 33.32
C PRO A 408 26.12 -44.51 31.81
N GLY A 409 25.52 -45.63 31.40
CA GLY A 409 25.10 -45.84 30.01
C GLY A 409 24.01 -44.85 29.61
N ARG A 410 24.27 -44.07 28.56
CA ARG A 410 23.37 -43.08 27.93
C ARG A 410 21.93 -43.58 27.81
N VAL A 411 21.02 -42.92 28.53
CA VAL A 411 19.59 -42.83 28.19
C VAL A 411 19.47 -41.79 27.07
N PRO A 412 18.72 -42.02 25.98
CA PRO A 412 18.50 -41.00 24.96
C PRO A 412 17.73 -39.82 25.58
N GLU A 413 18.32 -38.61 25.49
CA GLU A 413 17.67 -37.37 25.90
C GLU A 413 16.34 -37.22 25.17
N SER A 414 15.23 -37.31 25.90
CA SER A 414 13.92 -36.98 25.36
C SER A 414 13.90 -35.49 25.00
N ALA A 415 13.38 -35.16 23.82
CA ALA A 415 13.18 -33.77 23.40
C ALA A 415 12.45 -32.98 24.50
N PRO A 416 12.93 -31.78 24.88
CA PRO A 416 12.35 -31.02 25.98
C PRO A 416 10.92 -30.60 25.65
N ARG A 417 10.01 -30.80 26.60
CA ARG A 417 8.62 -30.32 26.46
C ARG A 417 8.60 -28.79 26.46
N LEU A 418 7.65 -28.18 25.74
CA LEU A 418 7.51 -26.72 25.60
C LEU A 418 7.47 -26.00 26.96
N GLU A 419 6.86 -26.63 27.96
CA GLU A 419 6.79 -26.17 29.35
C GLU A 419 8.18 -26.02 29.99
N GLU A 420 9.10 -26.94 29.70
CA GLU A 420 10.47 -26.90 30.21
C GLU A 420 11.30 -25.81 29.54
N VAL A 421 11.01 -25.50 28.28
CA VAL A 421 11.62 -24.38 27.53
C VAL A 421 11.15 -23.04 28.10
N PHE A 422 9.85 -22.88 28.36
CA PHE A 422 9.34 -21.66 28.98
C PHE A 422 9.84 -21.46 30.40
N GLU A 423 10.02 -22.53 31.18
CA GLU A 423 10.59 -22.37 32.52
C GLU A 423 12.07 -21.94 32.50
N ARG A 424 12.86 -22.48 31.57
CA ARG A 424 14.26 -22.05 31.41
C ARG A 424 14.36 -20.59 30.95
N LEU A 425 13.46 -20.14 30.08
CA LEU A 425 13.37 -18.73 29.67
C LEU A 425 12.94 -17.82 30.83
N ARG A 426 11.98 -18.25 31.65
CA ARG A 426 11.54 -17.48 32.83
C ARG A 426 12.67 -17.33 33.84
N VAL A 427 13.41 -18.40 34.13
CA VAL A 427 14.56 -18.37 35.05
C VAL A 427 15.65 -17.42 34.54
N TYR A 428 15.92 -17.41 33.23
CA TYR A 428 16.86 -16.47 32.60
C TYR A 428 16.37 -15.01 32.69
N ALA A 429 15.10 -14.77 32.35
CA ALA A 429 14.47 -13.44 32.40
C ALA A 429 14.53 -12.85 33.82
N CYS A 430 14.19 -13.65 34.84
CA CYS A 430 14.24 -13.21 36.23
C CYS A 430 15.65 -12.89 36.72
N ALA A 431 16.69 -13.48 36.13
CA ALA A 431 18.08 -13.28 36.55
C ALA A 431 18.77 -12.08 35.86
N GLN A 432 18.46 -11.82 34.59
CA GLN A 432 19.16 -10.83 33.77
C GLN A 432 18.30 -9.63 33.37
N HIS A 433 16.97 -9.79 33.26
CA HIS A 433 16.03 -8.77 32.79
C HIS A 433 14.75 -8.73 33.64
N PRO A 434 14.84 -8.40 34.95
CA PRO A 434 13.68 -8.42 35.83
C PRO A 434 12.64 -7.37 35.41
N GLY A 435 11.47 -7.83 34.92
CA GLY A 435 10.34 -6.98 34.54
C GLY A 435 9.97 -6.98 33.06
N GLU A 436 10.77 -7.62 32.19
CA GLU A 436 10.42 -7.78 30.78
C GLU A 436 9.30 -8.81 30.57
N GLN A 437 8.39 -8.52 29.63
CA GLN A 437 7.33 -9.45 29.25
C GLN A 437 7.91 -10.53 28.33
N LEU A 438 7.37 -11.76 28.41
CA LEU A 438 7.80 -12.90 27.59
C LEU A 438 7.74 -12.59 26.08
N ALA A 439 6.80 -11.76 25.64
CA ALA A 439 6.68 -11.32 24.26
C ALA A 439 7.87 -10.48 23.77
N ASP A 440 8.45 -9.65 24.63
CA ASP A 440 9.61 -8.81 24.31
C ASP A 440 10.89 -9.64 24.29
N LEU A 441 11.00 -10.61 25.20
CA LEU A 441 12.11 -11.54 25.29
C LEU A 441 12.17 -12.51 24.09
N LEU A 442 11.01 -12.91 23.54
CA LEU A 442 10.92 -13.67 22.30
C LEU A 442 11.25 -12.81 21.06
N ARG A 443 10.90 -11.51 21.09
CA ARG A 443 11.19 -10.55 20.01
C ARG A 443 12.69 -10.25 19.87
N ASN A 444 13.41 -10.22 20.99
CA ASN A 444 14.87 -9.96 21.05
C ASN A 444 15.71 -11.25 21.20
N SER A 445 15.20 -12.39 20.73
CA SER A 445 15.81 -13.71 20.93
C SER A 445 17.22 -13.89 20.33
N GLU A 446 17.68 -12.96 19.48
CA GLU A 446 19.04 -12.94 18.93
C GLU A 446 20.11 -12.54 19.97
N GLU A 447 19.73 -11.86 21.06
CA GLU A 447 20.62 -11.43 22.15
C GLU A 447 20.76 -12.49 23.26
N LEU A 448 20.06 -13.63 23.16
CA LEU A 448 20.08 -14.70 24.16
C LEU A 448 21.33 -15.60 24.03
N PRO A 449 21.89 -16.12 25.14
CA PRO A 449 22.99 -17.07 25.12
C PRO A 449 22.63 -18.39 24.42
N GLU A 450 23.65 -19.08 23.89
CA GLU A 450 23.45 -20.06 22.82
C GLU A 450 22.92 -21.47 23.10
N PRO A 451 22.41 -21.81 24.29
CA PRO A 451 21.40 -22.87 24.40
C PRO A 451 19.96 -22.34 24.29
N LEU A 452 19.69 -21.08 24.66
CA LEU A 452 18.33 -20.52 24.75
C LEU A 452 17.77 -20.10 23.39
N ARG A 453 18.60 -19.52 22.51
CA ARG A 453 18.19 -19.13 21.16
C ARG A 453 17.71 -20.34 20.33
N THR A 454 18.44 -21.45 20.42
CA THR A 454 18.07 -22.72 19.79
C THR A 454 16.72 -23.26 20.30
N LEU A 455 16.45 -23.13 21.61
CA LEU A 455 15.18 -23.55 22.20
C LEU A 455 14.02 -22.62 21.84
N VAL A 456 14.26 -21.31 21.71
CA VAL A 456 13.26 -20.33 21.27
C VAL A 456 12.86 -20.55 19.82
N VAL A 457 13.83 -20.76 18.92
CA VAL A 457 13.56 -21.08 17.51
C VAL A 457 12.72 -22.36 17.39
N ARG A 458 13.03 -23.37 18.22
CA ARG A 458 12.27 -24.62 18.29
C ARG A 458 10.86 -24.43 18.85
N ALA A 459 10.69 -23.62 19.90
CA ALA A 459 9.38 -23.30 20.46
C ALA A 459 8.48 -22.51 19.49
N LEU A 460 9.07 -21.57 18.74
CA LEU A 460 8.37 -20.81 17.69
C LEU A 460 8.00 -21.67 16.47
N GLY A 461 8.67 -22.82 16.30
CA GLY A 461 8.34 -23.83 15.31
C GLY A 461 7.36 -24.90 15.79
N ALA A 462 6.86 -24.82 17.02
CA ALA A 462 5.96 -25.82 17.59
C ALA A 462 4.57 -25.80 16.95
N ILE A 463 3.99 -26.97 16.72
CA ILE A 463 2.68 -27.14 16.09
C ILE A 463 1.70 -27.67 17.14
N ALA A 464 0.50 -27.07 17.21
CA ALA A 464 -0.56 -27.54 18.09
C ALA A 464 -1.16 -28.85 17.57
N THR A 465 -1.18 -29.88 18.42
CA THR A 465 -1.81 -31.19 18.15
C THR A 465 -2.87 -31.49 19.22
N PRO A 466 -3.80 -32.44 18.98
CA PRO A 466 -4.85 -32.80 19.94
C PRO A 466 -4.34 -33.24 21.31
N ASP A 467 -3.10 -33.74 21.38
CA ASP A 467 -2.43 -34.22 22.60
C ASP A 467 -1.43 -33.19 23.18
N GLY A 468 -1.41 -31.95 22.67
CA GLY A 468 -0.55 -30.85 23.14
C GLY A 468 0.33 -30.23 22.04
N TRP A 469 1.32 -29.43 22.45
CA TRP A 469 2.25 -28.77 21.53
C TRP A 469 3.46 -29.68 21.23
N GLN A 470 3.71 -29.95 19.95
CA GLN A 470 4.87 -30.74 19.51
C GLN A 470 5.93 -29.85 18.85
N VAL A 471 7.18 -30.02 19.27
CA VAL A 471 8.36 -29.30 18.75
C VAL A 471 9.03 -30.18 17.67
N PRO A 472 9.41 -29.64 16.49
CA PRO A 472 10.09 -30.42 15.44
C PRO A 472 11.43 -30.97 15.93
N ASP A 473 11.71 -32.25 15.66
CA ASP A 473 12.88 -32.98 16.16
C ASP A 473 14.14 -32.81 15.28
N ASP A 474 14.18 -31.79 14.42
CA ASP A 474 15.31 -31.61 13.51
C ASP A 474 16.52 -31.01 14.25
N ALA A 475 17.47 -31.88 14.57
CA ALA A 475 18.83 -31.51 14.92
C ALA A 475 19.61 -31.12 13.64
N PRO A 476 20.24 -29.94 13.57
CA PRO A 476 21.19 -29.65 12.52
C PRO A 476 22.52 -30.34 12.86
N GLY A 477 22.93 -31.31 12.05
CA GLY A 477 24.30 -31.83 12.06
C GLY A 477 24.39 -33.35 12.08
N SER A 478 24.48 -33.95 10.91
CA SER A 478 25.24 -35.19 10.64
C SER A 478 25.37 -35.36 9.13
N GLU A 479 26.43 -34.78 8.55
CA GLU A 479 26.96 -35.29 7.30
C GLU A 479 27.63 -36.64 7.59
N THR A 480 27.24 -37.71 6.87
CA THR A 480 28.19 -38.76 6.47
C THR A 480 27.66 -39.54 5.27
N HIS A 481 28.57 -39.74 4.33
CA HIS A 481 28.44 -40.41 3.04
C HIS A 481 27.98 -41.88 3.08
N GLY A 482 27.46 -42.35 1.93
CA GLY A 482 28.03 -43.53 1.27
C GLY A 482 27.10 -44.72 1.03
N ASP A 483 26.62 -44.77 -0.21
CA ASP A 483 26.52 -45.95 -1.09
C ASP A 483 25.49 -47.08 -0.91
N ASP A 484 25.19 -47.66 -2.07
CA ASP A 484 24.55 -48.93 -2.41
C ASP A 484 23.00 -49.03 -2.57
N ALA A 485 22.61 -48.89 -3.84
CA ALA A 485 22.01 -49.91 -4.71
C ALA A 485 20.64 -50.53 -4.39
N ASP A 486 19.80 -50.46 -5.44
CA ASP A 486 18.75 -51.39 -5.88
C ASP A 486 17.79 -52.00 -4.85
N LEU A 487 16.49 -51.73 -5.03
CA LEU A 487 15.54 -52.76 -5.48
C LEU A 487 14.20 -52.13 -5.89
N SER A 488 13.69 -52.66 -6.98
CA SER A 488 12.41 -52.40 -7.62
C SER A 488 11.22 -52.90 -6.78
N GLY A 489 10.13 -52.15 -6.81
CA GLY A 489 8.83 -52.57 -6.27
C GLY A 489 7.73 -51.64 -6.78
N GLU A 490 7.09 -52.05 -7.87
CA GLU A 490 5.87 -51.44 -8.38
C GLU A 490 4.70 -51.60 -7.38
N GLU A 491 3.77 -50.63 -7.45
CA GLU A 491 2.42 -50.62 -6.91
C GLU A 491 2.22 -50.55 -5.38
N SER A 492 2.16 -49.31 -4.89
CA SER A 492 1.09 -48.91 -3.96
C SER A 492 0.47 -47.61 -4.46
N ALA A 493 -0.47 -47.74 -5.39
CA ALA A 493 -1.35 -46.66 -5.79
C ALA A 493 -2.17 -46.17 -4.58
N ALA A 494 -2.32 -44.85 -4.50
CA ALA A 494 -3.37 -44.14 -3.74
C ALA A 494 -3.37 -44.31 -2.21
N SER A 495 -2.34 -43.79 -1.53
CA SER A 495 -2.48 -43.20 -0.18
C SER A 495 -1.21 -42.42 0.18
N GLY A 496 -1.20 -41.09 -0.05
CA GLY A 496 -0.14 -40.23 0.50
C GLY A 496 0.09 -38.89 -0.22
N THR A 497 -0.37 -38.73 -1.46
CA THR A 497 -0.17 -37.52 -2.28
C THR A 497 -1.17 -36.39 -2.00
N ALA A 498 -1.64 -36.26 -0.75
CA ALA A 498 -2.01 -34.95 -0.20
C ALA A 498 -0.75 -34.36 0.47
N ARG A 499 0.34 -34.28 -0.29
CA ARG A 499 1.56 -33.57 0.11
C ARG A 499 1.15 -32.11 0.19
N ARG A 500 0.91 -31.58 1.40
CA ARG A 500 0.66 -30.14 1.62
C ARG A 500 1.59 -29.35 0.71
N ALA A 501 1.01 -28.62 -0.25
CA ALA A 501 1.79 -27.85 -1.21
C ALA A 501 2.79 -26.97 -0.45
N ARG A 502 4.08 -27.06 -0.80
CA ARG A 502 5.10 -26.22 -0.15
C ARG A 502 4.76 -24.76 -0.43
N LEU A 503 5.13 -23.84 0.46
CA LEU A 503 4.82 -22.41 0.28
C LEU A 503 5.33 -21.88 -1.07
N ALA A 504 6.49 -22.37 -1.53
CA ALA A 504 7.01 -22.10 -2.87
C ALA A 504 6.09 -22.59 -4.01
N ASP A 505 5.44 -23.74 -3.89
CA ASP A 505 4.53 -24.24 -4.94
C ASP A 505 3.24 -23.42 -5.02
N ARG A 506 2.78 -22.88 -3.88
CA ARG A 506 1.66 -21.93 -3.84
C ARG A 506 2.06 -20.58 -4.46
N ALA A 507 3.26 -20.09 -4.17
CA ALA A 507 3.80 -18.89 -4.79
C ALA A 507 3.97 -19.04 -6.31
N LEU A 508 4.40 -20.23 -6.76
CA LEU A 508 4.47 -20.57 -8.19
C LEU A 508 3.10 -20.45 -8.84
N ALA A 509 2.08 -21.11 -8.27
CA ALA A 509 0.72 -21.06 -8.80
C ALA A 509 0.18 -19.62 -8.90
N VAL A 510 0.42 -18.80 -7.88
CA VAL A 510 0.00 -17.39 -7.88
C VAL A 510 0.69 -16.59 -8.99
N LEU A 511 2.01 -16.74 -9.15
CA LEU A 511 2.75 -16.02 -10.18
C LEU A 511 2.38 -16.50 -11.59
N GLU A 512 2.15 -17.79 -11.78
CA GLU A 512 1.66 -18.36 -13.06
C GLU A 512 0.27 -17.85 -13.41
N GLU A 513 -0.64 -17.77 -12.43
CA GLU A 513 -1.99 -17.24 -12.63
C GLU A 513 -1.99 -15.76 -13.05
N LEU A 514 -1.12 -14.95 -12.44
CA LEU A 514 -1.05 -13.50 -12.69
C LEU A 514 -0.22 -13.12 -13.91
N GLY A 515 0.81 -13.92 -14.26
CA GLY A 515 1.65 -13.68 -15.44
C GLY A 515 2.55 -12.45 -15.36
N HIS A 516 2.75 -11.85 -14.19
CA HIS A 516 3.69 -10.76 -14.02
C HIS A 516 4.33 -10.78 -12.63
N PRO A 517 5.45 -10.08 -12.41
CA PRO A 517 6.09 -10.00 -11.10
C PRO A 517 5.16 -9.41 -10.06
N LEU A 518 5.33 -9.88 -8.83
CA LEU A 518 4.48 -9.49 -7.73
C LEU A 518 5.29 -9.06 -6.52
N ASP A 519 4.87 -7.94 -5.91
CA ASP A 519 5.45 -7.48 -4.66
C ASP A 519 5.19 -8.46 -3.54
N TRP A 520 6.18 -8.54 -2.67
CA TRP A 520 6.20 -9.47 -1.56
C TRP A 520 4.95 -9.44 -0.64
N PRO A 521 4.45 -8.27 -0.19
CA PRO A 521 3.21 -8.21 0.60
C PRO A 521 2.00 -8.74 -0.16
N LEU A 522 1.93 -8.45 -1.47
CA LEU A 522 0.85 -8.90 -2.35
C LEU A 522 0.88 -10.40 -2.56
N LEU A 523 2.09 -10.97 -2.70
CA LEU A 523 2.29 -12.41 -2.85
C LEU A 523 1.87 -13.17 -1.59
N VAL A 524 2.18 -12.65 -0.40
CA VAL A 524 1.74 -13.23 0.88
C VAL A 524 0.21 -13.21 0.99
N ASP A 525 -0.40 -12.06 0.71
CA ASP A 525 -1.86 -11.87 0.74
C ASP A 525 -2.58 -12.86 -0.19
N ARG A 526 -2.07 -13.01 -1.42
CA ARG A 526 -2.64 -13.91 -2.43
C ARG A 526 -2.47 -15.38 -2.11
N ILE A 527 -1.39 -15.76 -1.43
CA ILE A 527 -1.19 -17.14 -0.97
C ILE A 527 -2.14 -17.44 0.20
N GLY A 528 -2.27 -16.54 1.17
CA GLY A 528 -3.26 -16.61 2.26
C GLY A 528 -2.71 -16.19 3.64
N PRO A 529 -3.59 -16.02 4.64
CA PRO A 529 -3.25 -15.39 5.93
C PRO A 529 -2.27 -16.19 6.82
N ASP A 530 -2.14 -17.50 6.61
CA ASP A 530 -1.27 -18.38 7.42
C ASP A 530 0.21 -18.35 7.00
N VAL A 531 0.58 -17.46 6.07
CA VAL A 531 1.91 -17.44 5.47
C VAL A 531 2.85 -16.56 6.30
N ASN A 532 3.86 -17.18 6.92
CA ASN A 532 4.94 -16.44 7.53
C ASN A 532 5.79 -15.77 6.45
N ALA A 533 5.83 -14.44 6.51
CA ALA A 533 6.45 -13.70 5.45
C ALA A 533 7.98 -13.94 5.34
N ARG A 534 8.66 -14.03 6.48
CA ARG A 534 10.11 -14.27 6.52
C ARG A 534 10.46 -15.64 5.92
N SER A 535 9.66 -16.65 6.23
CA SER A 535 9.84 -18.03 5.76
C SER A 535 9.69 -18.15 4.24
N LEU A 536 8.62 -17.58 3.67
CA LEU A 536 8.42 -17.66 2.22
C LEU A 536 9.53 -16.87 1.47
N LYS A 537 10.01 -15.73 1.97
CA LYS A 537 11.17 -15.03 1.36
C LYS A 537 12.43 -15.91 1.33
N THR A 538 12.74 -16.57 2.44
CA THR A 538 13.88 -17.50 2.51
C THR A 538 13.72 -18.69 1.56
N GLN A 539 12.50 -19.20 1.38
CA GLN A 539 12.24 -20.30 0.44
C GLN A 539 12.40 -19.85 -1.01
N LEU A 540 11.81 -18.71 -1.40
CA LEU A 540 11.93 -18.19 -2.78
C LEU A 540 13.38 -17.85 -3.13
N SER A 541 14.18 -17.32 -2.20
CA SER A 541 15.61 -17.07 -2.44
C SER A 541 16.46 -18.32 -2.69
N LYS A 542 15.99 -19.50 -2.29
CA LYS A 542 16.72 -20.78 -2.44
C LYS A 542 16.19 -21.64 -3.59
N ASP A 543 15.11 -21.21 -4.25
CA ASP A 543 14.43 -21.97 -5.30
C ASP A 543 14.70 -21.31 -6.65
N ASP A 544 15.43 -22.01 -7.51
CA ASP A 544 15.89 -21.53 -8.81
C ASP A 544 14.75 -21.19 -9.79
N ARG A 545 13.51 -21.63 -9.49
CA ARG A 545 12.32 -21.25 -10.26
C ARG A 545 11.96 -19.78 -10.09
N PHE A 546 12.45 -19.13 -9.04
CA PHE A 546 12.13 -17.75 -8.72
C PHE A 546 13.34 -16.84 -8.90
N VAL A 547 13.05 -15.62 -9.32
CA VAL A 547 14.02 -14.56 -9.39
C VAL A 547 13.42 -13.34 -8.71
N ARG A 548 14.25 -12.62 -7.93
CA ARG A 548 13.86 -11.30 -7.44
C ARG A 548 13.96 -10.34 -8.62
N SER A 549 12.84 -9.84 -9.12
CA SER A 549 12.81 -8.96 -10.30
C SER A 549 12.99 -7.49 -9.95
N ASP A 550 12.71 -7.10 -8.70
CA ASP A 550 12.92 -5.74 -8.19
C ASP A 550 13.19 -5.78 -6.68
N VAL A 551 13.39 -4.62 -6.04
CA VAL A 551 13.69 -4.49 -4.61
C VAL A 551 12.69 -5.26 -3.76
N ASN A 552 11.39 -5.21 -4.06
CA ASN A 552 10.38 -5.92 -3.26
C ASN A 552 9.60 -6.98 -4.04
N SER A 553 9.97 -7.26 -5.28
CA SER A 553 9.15 -8.04 -6.21
C SER A 553 9.81 -9.35 -6.63
N TRP A 554 8.99 -10.39 -6.77
CA TRP A 554 9.38 -11.72 -7.19
C TRP A 554 8.73 -12.09 -8.51
N ALA A 555 9.46 -12.84 -9.31
CA ALA A 555 9.08 -13.29 -10.64
C ALA A 555 9.50 -14.74 -10.87
N LEU A 556 8.96 -15.36 -11.91
CA LEU A 556 9.44 -16.66 -12.35
C LEU A 556 10.70 -16.52 -13.21
N ALA A 557 11.70 -17.35 -12.97
CA ALA A 557 12.96 -17.33 -13.71
C ALA A 557 12.73 -17.55 -15.22
N GLN A 558 11.75 -18.39 -15.59
CA GLN A 558 11.38 -18.66 -16.98
C GLN A 558 10.89 -17.42 -17.76
N TRP A 559 10.49 -16.36 -17.07
CA TRP A 559 10.05 -15.12 -17.72
C TRP A 559 11.18 -14.34 -18.37
N GLY A 560 12.44 -14.64 -18.00
CA GLY A 560 13.62 -14.02 -18.58
C GLY A 560 13.86 -12.58 -18.13
N LEU A 561 13.28 -12.19 -16.99
CA LEU A 561 13.49 -10.85 -16.41
C LEU A 561 14.86 -10.73 -15.77
N ARG A 562 15.43 -9.51 -15.78
CA ARG A 562 16.73 -9.26 -15.17
C ARG A 562 16.64 -9.44 -13.64
N PRO A 563 17.52 -10.25 -13.01
CA PRO A 563 17.55 -10.40 -11.57
C PRO A 563 18.01 -9.12 -10.86
N TYR A 564 17.22 -8.67 -9.90
CA TYR A 564 17.66 -7.75 -8.86
C TYR A 564 18.46 -8.52 -7.80
N THR A 565 19.74 -8.18 -7.66
CA THR A 565 20.64 -8.76 -6.66
C THR A 565 20.83 -7.80 -5.48
N SER A 566 21.91 -7.03 -5.49
CA SER A 566 22.18 -5.92 -4.58
C SER A 566 22.65 -4.73 -5.39
N ILE A 567 22.48 -3.51 -4.87
CA ILE A 567 22.94 -2.30 -5.58
C ILE A 567 24.44 -2.40 -5.93
N LYS A 568 25.27 -2.93 -5.02
CA LYS A 568 26.71 -3.11 -5.27
C LYS A 568 27.01 -4.10 -6.39
N GLU A 569 26.28 -5.21 -6.41
CA GLU A 569 26.45 -6.24 -7.43
C GLU A 569 25.96 -5.76 -8.80
N LEU A 570 24.83 -5.04 -8.84
CA LEU A 570 24.34 -4.40 -10.06
C LEU A 570 25.35 -3.37 -10.59
N ILE A 571 25.93 -2.54 -9.72
CA ILE A 571 27.02 -1.62 -10.10
C ILE A 571 28.22 -2.40 -10.64
N ALA A 572 28.61 -3.51 -10.00
CA ALA A 572 29.70 -4.35 -10.49
C ALA A 572 29.45 -4.84 -11.93
N GLN A 573 28.25 -5.35 -12.18
CA GLN A 573 27.85 -5.87 -13.49
C GLN A 573 27.84 -4.78 -14.56
N GLU A 574 27.35 -3.58 -14.25
CA GLU A 574 27.38 -2.45 -15.20
C GLU A 574 28.80 -1.98 -15.49
N VAL A 575 29.64 -1.86 -14.46
CA VAL A 575 31.05 -1.48 -14.62
C VAL A 575 31.81 -2.52 -15.47
N ASP A 576 31.60 -3.82 -15.22
CA ASP A 576 32.21 -4.89 -15.99
C ASP A 576 31.73 -4.89 -17.45
N ARG A 577 30.42 -4.68 -17.67
CA ARG A 577 29.84 -4.61 -19.01
C ARG A 577 30.35 -3.41 -19.81
N ALA A 578 30.63 -2.29 -19.13
CA ALA A 578 31.23 -1.09 -19.71
C ALA A 578 32.76 -1.21 -19.91
N GLY A 579 33.37 -2.37 -19.61
CA GLY A 579 34.80 -2.59 -19.78
C GLY A 579 35.68 -2.03 -18.66
N GLY A 580 35.13 -1.85 -17.46
CA GLY A 580 35.86 -1.47 -16.25
C GLY A 580 35.57 -0.06 -15.73
N SER A 581 34.89 0.79 -16.50
CA SER A 581 34.48 2.13 -16.06
C SER A 581 33.20 2.61 -16.74
N ILE A 582 32.34 3.31 -16.00
CA ILE A 582 31.08 3.86 -16.49
C ILE A 582 30.84 5.28 -15.91
N PRO A 583 30.32 6.24 -16.68
CA PRO A 583 29.90 7.53 -16.14
C PRO A 583 28.83 7.37 -15.04
N THR A 584 28.96 8.12 -13.95
CA THR A 584 28.05 8.02 -12.79
C THR A 584 26.60 8.29 -13.17
N ASP A 585 26.35 9.31 -14.00
CA ASP A 585 24.97 9.65 -14.40
C ASP A 585 24.37 8.61 -15.36
N GLU A 586 25.20 7.98 -16.19
CA GLU A 586 24.78 6.86 -17.05
C GLU A 586 24.43 5.63 -16.20
N LEU A 587 25.28 5.27 -15.24
CA LEU A 587 25.04 4.18 -14.29
C LEU A 587 23.75 4.40 -13.49
N VAL A 588 23.55 5.61 -12.97
CA VAL A 588 22.32 5.98 -12.25
C VAL A 588 21.12 5.79 -13.17
N THR A 589 21.17 6.33 -14.39
CA THR A 589 20.08 6.25 -15.37
C THR A 589 19.72 4.80 -15.68
N LEU A 590 20.71 3.94 -15.95
CA LEU A 590 20.49 2.51 -16.24
C LEU A 590 19.81 1.78 -15.08
N LEU A 591 20.34 1.92 -13.86
CA LEU A 591 19.81 1.17 -12.71
C LEU A 591 18.45 1.67 -12.24
N THR A 592 18.20 2.99 -12.26
CA THR A 592 16.89 3.55 -11.88
C THR A 592 15.83 3.35 -12.94
N ARG A 593 16.24 3.06 -14.19
CA ARG A 593 15.33 2.71 -15.27
C ARG A 593 14.85 1.27 -15.14
N GLU A 594 15.70 0.35 -14.73
CA GLU A 594 15.37 -1.08 -14.66
C GLU A 594 14.75 -1.52 -13.34
N PHE A 595 15.06 -0.81 -12.24
CA PHE A 595 14.65 -1.21 -10.90
C PHE A 595 14.14 -0.01 -10.09
N THR A 596 13.30 -0.26 -9.09
CA THR A 596 12.79 0.74 -8.15
C THR A 596 13.86 1.11 -7.11
N ILE A 597 14.97 1.69 -7.57
CA ILE A 597 16.11 2.11 -6.72
C ILE A 597 16.21 3.63 -6.71
N ALA A 598 16.49 4.22 -5.55
CA ALA A 598 16.76 5.65 -5.46
C ALA A 598 18.12 6.00 -6.07
N ALA A 599 18.16 7.02 -6.94
CA ALA A 599 19.40 7.53 -7.55
C ALA A 599 20.48 7.88 -6.51
N ALA A 600 20.08 8.43 -5.37
CA ALA A 600 20.99 8.73 -4.26
C ALA A 600 21.69 7.47 -3.71
N SER A 601 20.96 6.36 -3.56
CA SER A 601 21.52 5.09 -3.09
C SER A 601 22.53 4.49 -4.07
N VAL A 602 22.31 4.66 -5.38
CA VAL A 602 23.28 4.27 -6.41
C VAL A 602 24.55 5.12 -6.29
N ARG A 603 24.43 6.46 -6.21
CA ARG A 603 25.57 7.37 -6.09
C ARG A 603 26.40 7.10 -4.83
N VAL A 604 25.74 6.89 -3.69
CA VAL A 604 26.41 6.54 -2.42
C VAL A 604 27.12 5.20 -2.52
N SER A 605 26.48 4.18 -3.09
CA SER A 605 27.08 2.86 -3.25
C SER A 605 28.25 2.86 -4.23
N ALA A 606 28.16 3.62 -5.33
CA ALA A 606 29.22 3.79 -6.32
C ALA A 606 30.43 4.58 -5.80
N SER A 607 30.22 5.42 -4.78
CA SER A 607 31.29 6.20 -4.13
C SER A 607 31.94 5.47 -2.94
N SER A 608 31.47 4.26 -2.63
CA SER A 608 31.91 3.46 -1.49
C SER A 608 32.64 2.20 -1.93
N PRO A 609 33.57 1.65 -1.13
CA PRO A 609 34.23 0.38 -1.43
C PRO A 609 33.22 -0.76 -1.74
N PRO A 610 33.47 -1.58 -2.79
CA PRO A 610 34.72 -1.71 -3.55
C PRO A 610 34.87 -0.76 -4.76
N PHE A 611 34.01 0.25 -4.90
CA PHE A 611 34.03 1.19 -6.02
C PHE A 611 34.58 2.56 -5.62
N THR A 612 34.93 3.36 -6.61
CA THR A 612 35.22 4.78 -6.42
C THR A 612 34.64 5.59 -7.59
N ALA A 613 33.89 6.64 -7.24
CA ALA A 613 33.38 7.61 -8.19
C ALA A 613 34.28 8.85 -8.16
N ARG A 614 35.17 9.01 -9.14
CA ARG A 614 36.05 10.19 -9.27
C ARG A 614 35.83 10.84 -10.63
N ASN A 615 35.77 12.18 -10.66
CA ASN A 615 35.52 12.97 -11.87
C ASN A 615 34.25 12.54 -12.64
N GLY A 616 33.21 12.10 -11.93
CA GLY A 616 31.97 11.65 -12.56
C GLY A 616 32.05 10.27 -13.23
N VAL A 617 33.10 9.48 -12.99
CA VAL A 617 33.27 8.12 -13.50
C VAL A 617 33.40 7.12 -12.35
N VAL A 618 32.64 6.04 -12.43
CA VAL A 618 32.66 4.92 -11.48
C VAL A 618 33.57 3.82 -12.01
N ARG A 619 34.49 3.35 -11.18
CA ARG A 619 35.39 2.21 -11.44
C ARG A 619 35.66 1.43 -10.16
N ARG A 620 36.21 0.22 -10.29
CA ARG A 620 36.64 -0.54 -9.11
C ARG A 620 37.85 0.11 -8.47
N LEU A 621 37.91 0.10 -7.15
CA LEU A 621 39.02 0.66 -6.39
C LEU A 621 40.34 -0.07 -6.66
N SER A 622 40.28 -1.38 -6.99
CA SER A 622 41.43 -2.18 -7.42
C SER A 622 42.13 -1.60 -8.63
N ASP A 623 41.36 -1.10 -9.59
CA ASP A 623 41.84 -0.76 -10.92
C ASP A 623 42.60 0.58 -10.91
N VAL A 624 42.22 1.48 -10.00
CA VAL A 624 42.89 2.77 -9.75
C VAL A 624 44.31 2.60 -9.18
N GLY A 625 44.55 1.57 -8.38
CA GLY A 625 45.87 1.28 -7.81
C GLY A 625 46.86 0.74 -8.85
N SER A 626 46.36 -0.03 -9.82
CA SER A 626 47.17 -0.60 -10.91
C SER A 626 47.69 0.45 -11.90
N GLU A 627 46.91 1.51 -12.19
CA GLU A 627 47.33 2.60 -13.10
C GLU A 627 48.47 3.46 -12.50
N GLN A 628 48.40 3.78 -11.20
CA GLN A 628 49.45 4.53 -10.51
C GLN A 628 50.76 3.75 -10.39
N GLY A 629 50.69 2.42 -10.29
CA GLY A 629 51.87 1.54 -10.32
C GLY A 629 52.53 1.46 -11.70
N SER A 630 51.76 1.58 -12.78
CA SER A 630 52.27 1.61 -14.16
C SER A 630 52.81 2.98 -14.58
N GLU A 631 52.26 4.09 -14.10
CA GLU A 631 52.77 5.44 -14.41
C GLU A 631 54.05 5.80 -13.64
N GLN A 632 54.32 5.18 -12.48
CA GLN A 632 55.56 5.42 -11.71
C GLN A 632 56.78 4.64 -12.20
N SER A 633 56.64 3.72 -13.17
CA SER A 633 57.78 2.99 -13.75
C SER A 633 58.38 3.63 -15.02
N SER A 634 57.92 4.83 -15.42
CA SER A 634 58.44 5.49 -16.63
C SER A 634 58.60 7.01 -16.49
N THR A 635 59.29 7.47 -15.46
CA THR A 635 59.94 8.81 -15.47
C THR A 635 61.22 8.81 -14.62
N ASP A 636 62.27 8.19 -15.17
CA ASP A 636 63.65 8.52 -14.83
C ASP A 636 64.02 9.85 -15.51
N VAL A 637 63.94 10.99 -14.80
CA VAL A 637 64.78 12.18 -15.06
C VAL A 637 65.01 12.95 -13.76
N THR A 638 66.29 13.09 -13.46
CA THR A 638 66.98 13.84 -12.40
C THR A 638 66.59 15.33 -12.27
N ARG A 639 66.32 15.81 -11.05
CA ARG A 639 67.03 16.92 -10.37
C ARG A 639 66.47 17.26 -8.97
N PRO A 640 67.34 17.72 -8.03
CA PRO A 640 66.97 18.07 -6.66
C PRO A 640 66.62 19.56 -6.55
N ASP A 641 65.64 19.90 -5.70
CA ASP A 641 65.52 21.26 -5.16
C ASP A 641 64.87 21.22 -3.77
N ASP A 642 65.60 21.79 -2.82
CA ASP A 642 65.36 21.73 -1.38
C ASP A 642 64.19 22.64 -0.98
N GLY A 643 63.13 22.03 -0.45
CA GLY A 643 62.10 22.74 0.32
C GLY A 643 62.54 22.95 1.77
N PRO A 644 62.12 24.05 2.43
CA PRO A 644 62.59 24.40 3.77
C PRO A 644 62.26 23.31 4.78
N SER A 645 63.22 23.01 5.67
CA SER A 645 63.08 21.92 6.63
C SER A 645 62.04 22.26 7.70
N ALA A 646 61.49 21.23 8.34
CA ALA A 646 60.47 21.38 9.38
C ALA A 646 60.90 22.32 10.53
N ASP A 647 62.20 22.44 10.80
CA ASP A 647 62.73 23.33 11.84
C ASP A 647 62.69 24.82 11.45
N ASP A 648 62.68 25.14 10.14
CA ASP A 648 62.52 26.50 9.63
C ASP A 648 61.06 26.96 9.72
N LEU A 649 60.10 26.03 9.61
CA LEU A 649 58.67 26.31 9.77
C LEU A 649 58.27 26.51 11.24
N ILE A 650 58.94 25.82 12.17
CA ILE A 650 58.68 25.93 13.61
C ILE A 650 59.16 27.29 14.14
N ASN A 651 60.32 27.77 13.69
CA ASN A 651 60.82 29.11 14.05
C ASN A 651 59.98 30.25 13.44
N LEU A 652 59.32 30.03 12.30
CA LEU A 652 58.45 31.04 11.66
C LEU A 652 57.08 31.17 12.35
N MET A 653 56.65 30.15 13.10
CA MET A 653 55.36 30.11 13.79
C MET A 653 55.43 30.57 15.26
N GLY A 654 56.62 30.87 15.79
CA GLY A 654 56.78 31.43 17.14
C GLY A 654 56.18 30.57 18.26
N LEU A 655 56.32 29.24 18.15
CA LEU A 655 55.94 28.26 19.17
C LEU A 655 57.16 27.52 19.72
#